data_AF-A0A8S8XF81-F1
#
_entry.id   AF-A0A8S8XF81-F1
#
_cell.length_a   1.000
_cell.length_b   1.000
_cell.length_c   1.000
_cell.angle_alpha   90.00
_cell.angle_beta   90.00
_cell.angle_gamma   90.00
#
_symmetry.space_group_name_H-M   'P 1'
#
loop_
_entity.id
_entity.type
_entity.pdbx_description
1 polymer ?
#
loop_
_entity_poly.entity_id
_entity_poly.type
_entity_poly.pdbx_seq_one_letter_code
_entity_poly.pdbx_strand_id
1 'polypeptide(L)'
;MDAKQLEDRVSAQNYAPLDVTLVRGAGVFVWDDTGKRYLDMMSAYSAVSCGHSHPRLVAALTEQANRIAVPSRAYRTDRLGPFLAELCRLAGLDRALPMNTGAEAVETAIKAARRWGHDRRGVADGAQEIIVAAGNFHGRTTTIVGFSSEAAYRRGFGPFASGFVTVPYGDADAIRRAINPNTVAVLVEPIQGEAGIVLPPDGYLAALRKICTDAGILLIFDEVQSGLGRTGRMFAFEHENARPDGLIVGKALGGGLLPVSAFISTQDVMDVFDPGSHGSTFGGNPLAAAVGLEALRVIQDEKLAERSAELGAYLLQQARDLRHPAIRAVRGRGLWVGIDLDPAQAPARAVCEALARRGMLSKETHETVIRLAPPLTISREEIDLGIRLLREALDEVAPRATSTETTRIVMCPPSRFEVAYCINPWMAPERWSAERMALTATASNDWALLRSTLEDCGAVIDIVPPEVGLPDLVFTANAAVVLDGVALVARFRHAERQGEELPYRRAFEKLRDQGKLRAVRLMPDDVVLEGAGDCVWDKTRNLFWVGYGPRSDRTAADVVARTFGVEALPLELVDPRFYHMDTALLPLPRGEVVYVPSAFSDEGMALLTSRIGAENLIPVPDADAAELAANAVVLGDNIVLGSCSDAWAATLAARGYRVRRTGLAPFRLSGGSAWCLTLRLDLKSKASDRARQAA
;
A
#
# COMPACT_ATOMS: atom_id res chain seq x y z
N MET A 1 -12.79 -23.15 14.55
CA MET A 1 -11.54 -22.52 14.10
C MET A 1 -11.36 -22.87 12.65
N ASP A 2 -11.15 -21.88 11.78
CA ASP A 2 -10.72 -22.11 10.40
C ASP A 2 -9.21 -22.49 10.35
N ALA A 3 -8.70 -22.79 9.15
CA ALA A 3 -7.32 -23.22 8.95
C ALA A 3 -6.30 -22.15 9.39
N LYS A 4 -6.60 -20.87 9.14
CA LYS A 4 -5.76 -19.73 9.53
C LYS A 4 -5.67 -19.61 11.05
N GLN A 5 -6.81 -19.63 11.75
CA GLN A 5 -6.85 -19.59 13.21
C GLN A 5 -6.11 -20.79 13.85
N LEU A 6 -6.15 -21.95 13.19
CA LEU A 6 -5.39 -23.11 13.64
C LEU A 6 -3.90 -22.89 13.46
N GLU A 7 -3.45 -22.38 12.31
CA GLU A 7 -2.05 -22.05 12.03
C GLU A 7 -1.50 -21.03 13.03
N ASP A 8 -2.22 -19.93 13.27
CA ASP A 8 -1.84 -18.88 14.24
C ASP A 8 -1.62 -19.44 15.65
N ARG A 9 -2.36 -20.50 16.00
CA ARG A 9 -2.30 -21.15 17.32
C ARG A 9 -1.15 -22.15 17.45
N VAL A 10 -0.82 -22.89 16.39
CA VAL A 10 0.10 -24.04 16.47
C VAL A 10 1.44 -23.82 15.80
N SER A 11 1.53 -22.85 14.89
CA SER A 11 2.74 -22.55 14.14
C SER A 11 3.63 -21.54 14.86
N ALA A 12 4.93 -21.60 14.61
CA ALA A 12 5.83 -20.55 15.05
C ALA A 12 5.56 -19.25 14.27
N GLN A 13 5.52 -18.12 14.98
CA GLN A 13 5.18 -16.81 14.40
C GLN A 13 6.40 -16.12 13.75
N ASN A 14 7.18 -16.87 12.97
CA ASN A 14 8.38 -16.38 12.29
C ASN A 14 8.12 -15.89 10.85
N TYR A 15 6.85 -15.86 10.41
CA TYR A 15 6.41 -15.30 9.14
C TYR A 15 5.27 -14.28 9.37
N ALA A 16 5.15 -13.32 8.44
CA ALA A 16 4.04 -12.38 8.36
C ALA A 16 3.34 -12.53 7.00
N PRO A 17 2.48 -13.57 6.82
CA PRO A 17 1.81 -13.85 5.55
C PRO A 17 0.81 -12.74 5.18
N LEU A 18 0.44 -12.66 3.90
CA LEU A 18 -0.77 -11.93 3.50
C LEU A 18 -1.99 -12.74 3.97
N ASP A 19 -3.11 -12.06 4.22
CA ASP A 19 -4.33 -12.71 4.69
C ASP A 19 -5.08 -13.42 3.56
N VAL A 20 -4.48 -14.48 3.02
CA VAL A 20 -4.96 -15.27 1.89
C VAL A 20 -4.63 -16.74 2.10
N THR A 21 -5.66 -17.60 2.16
CA THR A 21 -5.50 -19.05 2.33
C THR A 21 -5.55 -19.75 0.97
N LEU A 22 -4.40 -20.07 0.39
CA LEU A 22 -4.33 -20.72 -0.93
C LEU A 22 -4.58 -22.22 -0.87
N VAL A 23 -5.42 -22.73 -1.78
CA VAL A 23 -5.81 -24.15 -1.85
C VAL A 23 -5.56 -24.81 -3.21
N ARG A 24 -5.28 -24.02 -4.25
CA ARG A 24 -5.03 -24.53 -5.61
C ARG A 24 -4.06 -23.64 -6.36
N GLY A 25 -3.20 -24.23 -7.19
CA GLY A 25 -2.34 -23.51 -8.13
C GLY A 25 -2.27 -24.23 -9.48
N ALA A 26 -2.28 -23.45 -10.58
CA ALA A 26 -2.15 -23.93 -11.94
C ALA A 26 -1.57 -22.82 -12.85
N GLY A 27 -0.45 -23.10 -13.53
CA GLY A 27 0.21 -22.13 -14.39
C GLY A 27 0.68 -20.91 -13.59
N VAL A 28 0.26 -19.71 -13.99
CA VAL A 28 0.56 -18.46 -13.26
C VAL A 28 -0.47 -18.05 -12.22
N PHE A 29 -1.52 -18.86 -12.02
CA PHE A 29 -2.62 -18.52 -11.14
C PHE A 29 -2.66 -19.42 -9.91
N VAL A 30 -3.13 -18.83 -8.81
CA VAL A 30 -3.51 -19.54 -7.58
C VAL A 30 -4.93 -19.16 -7.16
N TRP A 31 -5.58 -20.00 -6.36
CA TRP A 31 -6.93 -19.78 -5.85
C TRP A 31 -6.96 -19.97 -4.34
N ASP A 32 -7.75 -19.13 -3.67
CA ASP A 32 -8.00 -19.27 -2.23
C ASP A 32 -9.19 -20.18 -1.91
N ASP A 33 -9.41 -20.41 -0.62
CA ASP A 33 -10.51 -21.19 -0.05
C ASP A 33 -11.90 -20.59 -0.27
N THR A 34 -12.00 -19.34 -0.75
CA THR A 34 -13.24 -18.70 -1.21
C THR A 34 -13.48 -18.85 -2.71
N GLY A 35 -12.52 -19.44 -3.43
CA GLY A 35 -12.55 -19.60 -4.89
C GLY A 35 -12.06 -18.38 -5.67
N LYS A 36 -11.56 -17.33 -4.99
CA LYS A 36 -11.00 -16.16 -5.66
C LYS A 36 -9.68 -16.52 -6.33
N ARG A 37 -9.52 -16.09 -7.59
CA ARG A 37 -8.33 -16.33 -8.40
C ARG A 37 -7.35 -15.17 -8.28
N TYR A 38 -6.07 -15.49 -8.21
CA TYR A 38 -4.97 -14.54 -8.10
C TYR A 38 -3.91 -14.79 -9.16
N LEU A 39 -3.43 -13.74 -9.82
CA LEU A 39 -2.19 -13.76 -10.59
C LEU A 39 -1.00 -13.81 -9.61
N ASP A 40 -0.18 -14.85 -9.69
CA ASP A 40 1.01 -15.00 -8.85
C ASP A 40 2.23 -14.33 -9.50
N MET A 41 2.63 -13.20 -8.92
CA MET A 41 3.81 -12.44 -9.31
C MET A 41 4.97 -12.63 -8.32
N MET A 42 4.96 -13.67 -7.48
CA MET A 42 6.05 -14.01 -6.56
C MET A 42 6.67 -15.39 -6.84
N SER A 43 5.87 -16.35 -7.35
CA SER A 43 6.26 -17.72 -7.69
C SER A 43 7.07 -18.43 -6.58
N ALA A 44 6.63 -18.24 -5.32
CA ALA A 44 7.35 -18.70 -4.12
C ALA A 44 8.84 -18.34 -4.15
N TYR A 45 9.14 -17.05 -4.37
CA TYR A 45 10.50 -16.52 -4.43
C TYR A 45 11.35 -17.14 -5.55
N SER A 46 10.74 -17.37 -6.72
CA SER A 46 11.30 -18.04 -7.92
C SER A 46 11.37 -19.58 -7.87
N ALA A 47 10.83 -20.23 -6.85
CA ALA A 47 10.79 -21.71 -6.80
C ALA A 47 9.79 -22.32 -7.79
N VAL A 48 8.73 -21.60 -8.16
CA VAL A 48 7.70 -22.05 -9.11
C VAL A 48 7.94 -21.44 -10.49
N SER A 49 9.19 -21.51 -10.97
CA SER A 49 9.57 -20.90 -12.27
C SER A 49 8.88 -21.55 -13.47
N CYS A 50 8.54 -22.84 -13.42
CA CYS A 50 7.80 -23.54 -14.49
C CYS A 50 6.28 -23.33 -14.44
N GLY A 51 5.76 -22.61 -13.42
CA GLY A 51 4.33 -22.51 -13.14
C GLY A 51 3.83 -23.58 -12.18
N HIS A 52 2.73 -23.27 -11.51
CA HIS A 52 2.12 -24.12 -10.49
C HIS A 52 1.60 -25.41 -11.10
N SER A 53 1.87 -26.54 -10.43
CA SER A 53 1.37 -27.87 -10.80
C SER A 53 1.63 -28.24 -12.27
N HIS A 54 2.81 -27.90 -12.80
CA HIS A 54 3.15 -28.15 -14.20
C HIS A 54 2.94 -29.63 -14.58
N PRO A 55 2.15 -29.96 -15.63
CA PRO A 55 1.72 -31.34 -15.89
C PRO A 55 2.86 -32.35 -16.04
N ARG A 56 3.96 -31.96 -16.71
CA ARG A 56 5.16 -32.82 -16.86
C ARG A 56 5.83 -33.12 -15.53
N LEU A 57 5.90 -32.14 -14.63
CA LEU A 57 6.54 -32.28 -13.32
C LEU A 57 5.70 -33.14 -12.38
N VAL A 58 4.39 -32.92 -12.38
CA VAL A 58 3.44 -33.75 -11.61
C VAL A 58 3.50 -35.21 -12.10
N ALA A 59 3.53 -35.43 -13.42
CA ALA A 59 3.68 -36.77 -13.98
C ALA A 59 4.99 -37.45 -13.56
N ALA A 60 6.13 -36.76 -13.66
CA ALA A 60 7.42 -37.29 -13.21
C ALA A 60 7.44 -37.63 -11.71
N LEU A 61 6.82 -36.77 -10.89
CA LEU A 61 6.66 -37.01 -9.46
C LEU A 61 5.82 -38.27 -9.19
N THR A 62 4.64 -38.37 -9.79
CA THR A 62 3.71 -39.49 -9.58
C THR A 62 4.30 -40.81 -10.09
N GLU A 63 4.88 -40.82 -11.29
CA GLU A 63 5.50 -42.02 -11.86
C GLU A 63 6.63 -42.54 -10.95
N GLN A 64 7.53 -41.66 -10.52
CA GLN A 64 8.65 -42.07 -9.70
C GLN A 64 8.22 -42.47 -8.28
N ALA A 65 7.22 -41.80 -7.69
CA ALA A 65 6.68 -42.15 -6.38
C ALA A 65 6.06 -43.56 -6.37
N ASN A 66 5.43 -43.98 -7.47
CA ASN A 66 4.89 -45.33 -7.66
C ASN A 66 5.97 -46.41 -7.85
N ARG A 67 7.23 -46.03 -8.07
CA ARG A 67 8.37 -46.95 -8.22
C ARG A 67 9.19 -47.03 -6.94
N ILE A 68 9.84 -45.93 -6.57
CA ILE A 68 10.65 -45.81 -5.35
C ILE A 68 10.92 -44.33 -5.04
N ALA A 69 10.60 -43.92 -3.82
CA ALA A 69 10.82 -42.54 -3.40
C ALA A 69 12.21 -42.32 -2.78
N VAL A 70 12.53 -43.01 -1.67
CA VAL A 70 13.76 -42.78 -0.88
C VAL A 70 14.35 -44.11 -0.37
N PRO A 71 15.46 -44.61 -0.97
CA PRO A 71 16.18 -45.80 -0.49
C PRO A 71 17.45 -45.51 0.36
N SER A 72 17.80 -44.24 0.59
CA SER A 72 19.11 -43.74 1.06
C SER A 72 20.24 -43.73 0.01
N ARG A 73 21.28 -42.92 0.28
CA ARG A 73 22.54 -42.86 -0.48
C ARG A 73 23.45 -44.08 -0.31
N ALA A 74 23.09 -45.04 0.55
CA ALA A 74 23.83 -46.30 0.72
C ALA A 74 23.70 -47.22 -0.50
N TYR A 75 22.65 -47.04 -1.32
CA TYR A 75 22.42 -47.81 -2.55
C TYR A 75 22.48 -46.89 -3.78
N ARG A 76 22.76 -47.50 -4.93
CA ARG A 76 22.66 -46.80 -6.23
C ARG A 76 21.21 -46.82 -6.72
N THR A 77 20.88 -45.81 -7.52
CA THR A 77 19.56 -45.66 -8.13
C THR A 77 19.71 -45.24 -9.59
N ASP A 78 18.70 -45.54 -10.41
CA ASP A 78 18.69 -45.26 -11.85
C ASP A 78 18.44 -43.78 -12.18
N ARG A 79 17.99 -42.96 -11.21
CA ARG A 79 17.61 -41.56 -11.44
C ARG A 79 18.64 -40.53 -11.02
N LEU A 80 19.47 -40.84 -10.03
CA LEU A 80 20.44 -39.87 -9.53
C LEU A 80 21.51 -39.51 -10.57
N GLY A 81 22.10 -40.51 -11.23
CA GLY A 81 23.16 -40.30 -12.24
C GLY A 81 22.71 -39.39 -13.40
N PRO A 82 21.61 -39.71 -14.10
CA PRO A 82 21.11 -38.86 -15.19
C PRO A 82 20.79 -37.43 -14.77
N PHE A 83 20.20 -37.23 -13.58
CA PHE A 83 19.92 -35.91 -13.04
C PHE A 83 21.20 -35.08 -12.85
N LEU A 84 22.21 -35.63 -12.17
CA LEU A 84 23.45 -34.92 -11.91
C LEU A 84 24.25 -34.68 -13.20
N ALA A 85 24.24 -35.63 -14.13
CA ALA A 85 24.90 -35.49 -15.42
C ALA A 85 24.34 -34.30 -16.21
N GLU A 86 23.01 -34.16 -16.26
CA GLU A 86 22.37 -33.05 -16.97
C GLU A 86 22.64 -31.71 -16.28
N LEU A 87 22.59 -31.69 -14.94
CA LEU A 87 22.88 -30.50 -14.16
C LEU A 87 24.33 -30.01 -14.37
N CYS A 88 25.30 -30.93 -14.32
CA CYS A 88 26.72 -30.64 -14.62
C CYS A 88 26.90 -30.12 -16.05
N ARG A 89 26.25 -30.77 -17.04
CA ARG A 89 26.31 -30.36 -18.45
C ARG A 89 25.81 -28.94 -18.66
N LEU A 90 24.69 -28.58 -18.04
CA LEU A 90 24.12 -27.23 -18.10
C LEU A 90 25.00 -26.19 -17.42
N ALA A 91 25.54 -26.51 -16.23
CA ALA A 91 26.42 -25.59 -15.50
C ALA A 91 27.81 -25.45 -16.13
N GLY A 92 28.20 -26.35 -17.05
CA GLY A 92 29.55 -26.41 -17.60
C GLY A 92 30.59 -26.78 -16.54
N LEU A 93 30.22 -27.62 -15.57
CA LEU A 93 31.03 -28.06 -14.43
C LEU A 93 31.05 -29.59 -14.34
N ASP A 94 31.92 -30.16 -13.50
CA ASP A 94 32.30 -31.58 -13.62
C ASP A 94 31.54 -32.51 -12.68
N ARG A 95 31.17 -32.02 -11.49
CA ARG A 95 30.60 -32.83 -10.41
C ARG A 95 29.51 -32.06 -9.66
N ALA A 96 28.53 -32.78 -9.13
CA ALA A 96 27.45 -32.21 -8.35
C ALA A 96 27.16 -33.06 -7.10
N LEU A 97 26.85 -32.38 -5.99
CA LEU A 97 26.43 -32.98 -4.73
C LEU A 97 25.03 -32.44 -4.36
N PRO A 98 23.97 -33.25 -4.50
CA PRO A 98 22.60 -32.81 -4.24
C PRO A 98 22.26 -32.82 -2.75
N MET A 99 21.51 -31.80 -2.34
CA MET A 99 20.95 -31.59 -1.01
C MET A 99 19.46 -31.26 -1.13
N ASN A 100 18.80 -30.84 -0.04
CA ASN A 100 17.36 -30.60 -0.01
C ASN A 100 17.04 -29.11 -0.10
N THR A 101 17.77 -28.27 0.62
CA THR A 101 17.54 -26.81 0.65
C THR A 101 18.75 -26.02 0.16
N GLY A 102 18.52 -24.81 -0.36
CA GLY A 102 19.61 -23.91 -0.75
C GLY A 102 20.62 -23.66 0.39
N ALA A 103 20.15 -23.56 1.63
CA ALA A 103 21.03 -23.41 2.79
C ALA A 103 21.96 -24.62 3.00
N GLU A 104 21.48 -25.84 2.78
CA GLU A 104 22.34 -27.03 2.83
C GLU A 104 23.37 -27.03 1.69
N ALA A 105 22.98 -26.61 0.47
CA ALA A 105 23.92 -26.51 -0.65
C ALA A 105 24.98 -25.42 -0.41
N VAL A 106 24.64 -24.33 0.27
CA VAL A 106 25.60 -23.32 0.76
C VAL A 106 26.54 -23.91 1.81
N GLU A 107 26.03 -24.64 2.81
CA GLU A 107 26.88 -25.31 3.80
C GLU A 107 27.82 -26.33 3.13
N THR A 108 27.35 -27.04 2.11
CA THR A 108 28.19 -27.91 1.26
C THR A 108 29.30 -27.11 0.58
N ALA A 109 28.99 -25.97 -0.03
CA ALA A 109 29.96 -25.11 -0.69
C ALA A 109 31.02 -24.54 0.29
N ILE A 110 30.58 -24.10 1.48
CA ILE A 110 31.48 -23.62 2.53
C ILE A 110 32.44 -24.73 2.98
N LYS A 111 31.92 -25.94 3.22
CA LYS A 111 32.74 -27.10 3.59
C LYS A 111 33.72 -27.47 2.46
N ALA A 112 33.28 -27.46 1.21
CA ALA A 112 34.13 -27.74 0.05
C ALA A 112 35.27 -26.71 -0.06
N ALA A 113 34.95 -25.42 0.04
CA ALA A 113 35.92 -24.34 -0.05
C ALA A 113 36.99 -24.40 1.05
N ARG A 114 36.57 -24.65 2.30
CA ARG A 114 37.50 -24.77 3.44
C ARG A 114 38.40 -25.98 3.28
N ARG A 115 37.82 -27.13 2.94
CA ARG A 115 38.59 -28.36 2.77
C ARG A 115 39.55 -28.27 1.56
N TRP A 116 39.12 -27.68 0.46
CA TRP A 116 39.98 -27.37 -0.68
C TRP A 116 41.12 -26.44 -0.30
N GLY A 117 40.82 -25.38 0.47
CA GLY A 117 41.83 -24.45 0.95
C GLY A 117 42.88 -25.10 1.86
N HIS A 118 42.48 -26.05 2.69
CA HIS A 118 43.38 -26.87 3.49
C HIS A 118 44.18 -27.84 2.61
N ASP A 119 43.50 -28.74 1.91
CA ASP A 119 44.09 -29.91 1.24
C ASP A 119 44.88 -29.53 -0.04
N ARG A 120 44.47 -28.47 -0.75
CA ARG A 120 45.05 -28.08 -2.04
C ARG A 120 45.87 -26.81 -1.98
N ARG A 121 45.41 -25.80 -1.23
CA ARG A 121 46.09 -24.49 -1.12
C ARG A 121 47.06 -24.41 0.07
N GLY A 122 47.00 -25.36 1.00
CA GLY A 122 47.92 -25.44 2.15
C GLY A 122 47.66 -24.42 3.26
N VAL A 123 46.45 -23.85 3.32
CA VAL A 123 46.03 -22.96 4.42
C VAL A 123 45.84 -23.80 5.68
N ALA A 124 46.44 -23.38 6.79
CA ALA A 124 46.38 -24.12 8.06
C ALA A 124 44.93 -24.39 8.49
N ASP A 125 44.65 -25.58 9.03
CA ASP A 125 43.31 -25.96 9.48
C ASP A 125 42.74 -24.95 10.48
N GLY A 126 41.48 -24.56 10.28
CA GLY A 126 40.79 -23.53 11.05
C GLY A 126 41.13 -22.08 10.67
N ALA A 127 42.13 -21.83 9.81
CA ALA A 127 42.49 -20.49 9.36
C ALA A 127 41.79 -20.05 8.07
N GLN A 128 41.05 -20.93 7.39
CA GLN A 128 40.46 -20.66 6.07
C GLN A 128 39.41 -19.55 6.12
N GLU A 129 39.61 -18.52 5.30
CA GLU A 129 38.70 -17.38 5.19
C GLU A 129 37.92 -17.37 3.87
N ILE A 130 36.63 -17.09 3.95
CA ILE A 130 35.75 -16.90 2.80
C ILE A 130 35.27 -15.45 2.76
N ILE A 131 35.49 -14.77 1.64
CA ILE A 131 34.98 -13.41 1.43
C ILE A 131 33.51 -13.50 1.02
N VAL A 132 32.65 -12.72 1.67
CA VAL A 132 31.21 -12.62 1.39
C VAL A 132 30.80 -11.15 1.22
N ALA A 133 29.72 -10.90 0.50
CA ALA A 133 29.21 -9.53 0.31
C ALA A 133 28.24 -9.11 1.43
N ALA A 134 28.26 -7.84 1.84
CA ALA A 134 27.21 -7.24 2.66
C ALA A 134 25.87 -7.26 1.91
N GLY A 135 24.75 -7.43 2.61
CA GLY A 135 23.41 -7.59 2.04
C GLY A 135 23.08 -9.02 1.57
N ASN A 136 23.99 -9.99 1.80
CA ASN A 136 23.79 -11.37 1.35
C ASN A 136 22.59 -12.06 2.02
N PHE A 137 21.98 -12.98 1.28
CA PHE A 137 21.07 -13.98 1.81
C PHE A 137 21.38 -15.37 1.25
N HIS A 138 22.18 -16.13 1.99
CA HIS A 138 22.54 -17.50 1.61
C HIS A 138 21.72 -18.57 2.36
N GLY A 139 20.77 -18.19 3.22
CA GLY A 139 19.98 -19.13 4.03
C GLY A 139 19.91 -18.75 5.52
N ARG A 140 19.51 -19.72 6.36
CA ARG A 140 19.16 -19.49 7.77
C ARG A 140 19.84 -20.43 8.77
N THR A 141 20.86 -21.19 8.36
CA THR A 141 21.66 -21.99 9.31
C THR A 141 22.54 -21.07 10.17
N THR A 142 23.02 -21.56 11.31
CA THR A 142 23.82 -20.77 12.26
C THR A 142 25.11 -20.23 11.64
N THR A 143 25.80 -20.99 10.79
CA THR A 143 26.97 -20.52 10.03
C THR A 143 26.58 -19.37 9.10
N ILE A 144 25.49 -19.56 8.34
CA ILE A 144 25.06 -18.63 7.29
C ILE A 144 24.59 -17.29 7.86
N VAL A 145 23.70 -17.32 8.86
CA VAL A 145 23.30 -16.09 9.53
C VAL A 145 24.48 -15.45 10.26
N GLY A 146 25.50 -16.23 10.63
CA GLY A 146 26.72 -15.78 11.27
C GLY A 146 27.60 -14.85 10.43
N PHE A 147 27.47 -14.85 9.10
CA PHE A 147 28.14 -13.90 8.20
C PHE A 147 27.17 -12.92 7.51
N SER A 148 25.89 -12.95 7.85
CA SER A 148 24.93 -11.94 7.39
C SER A 148 25.28 -10.56 7.96
N SER A 149 25.11 -9.51 7.16
CA SER A 149 25.17 -8.12 7.63
C SER A 149 23.84 -7.62 8.20
N GLU A 150 22.74 -8.37 8.04
CA GLU A 150 21.42 -8.02 8.55
C GLU A 150 21.31 -8.37 10.04
N ALA A 151 21.30 -7.34 10.90
CA ALA A 151 21.25 -7.51 12.35
C ALA A 151 20.05 -8.37 12.82
N ALA A 152 18.90 -8.22 12.15
CA ALA A 152 17.70 -9.00 12.45
C ALA A 152 17.88 -10.50 12.21
N TYR A 153 18.74 -10.92 11.26
CA TYR A 153 18.97 -12.33 10.97
C TYR A 153 19.90 -12.99 12.00
N ARG A 154 20.72 -12.19 12.69
CA ARG A 154 21.71 -12.64 13.67
C ARG A 154 21.18 -12.66 15.11
N ARG A 155 20.20 -11.79 15.42
CA ARG A 155 19.79 -11.49 16.79
C ARG A 155 19.46 -12.76 17.60
N GLY A 156 20.24 -13.04 18.64
CA GLY A 156 19.99 -14.13 19.60
C GLY A 156 20.55 -15.50 19.23
N PHE A 157 21.31 -15.64 18.13
CA PHE A 157 21.84 -16.94 17.65
C PHE A 157 23.34 -17.18 17.86
N GLY A 158 24.04 -16.27 18.55
CA GLY A 158 25.47 -16.40 18.79
C GLY A 158 25.85 -17.51 19.80
N PRO A 159 27.12 -17.94 19.84
CA PRO A 159 28.26 -17.48 19.02
C PRO A 159 28.25 -18.02 17.59
N PHE A 160 28.88 -17.28 16.66
CA PHE A 160 28.94 -17.64 15.23
C PHE A 160 30.30 -18.19 14.82
N ALA A 161 30.32 -18.99 13.76
CA ALA A 161 31.55 -19.49 13.16
C ALA A 161 32.41 -18.33 12.62
N SER A 162 33.72 -18.37 12.89
CA SER A 162 34.72 -17.46 12.32
C SER A 162 35.07 -17.83 10.88
N GLY A 163 36.00 -17.08 10.27
CA GLY A 163 36.53 -17.37 8.93
C GLY A 163 35.69 -16.78 7.78
N PHE A 164 35.00 -15.67 8.03
CA PHE A 164 34.26 -14.93 7.01
C PHE A 164 34.66 -13.45 7.02
N VAL A 165 34.93 -12.91 5.84
CA VAL A 165 35.32 -11.50 5.65
C VAL A 165 34.24 -10.81 4.82
N THR A 166 33.51 -9.87 5.42
CA THR A 166 32.44 -9.14 4.73
C THR A 166 32.97 -7.91 4.01
N VAL A 167 32.58 -7.73 2.75
CA VAL A 167 32.91 -6.55 1.92
C VAL A 167 31.66 -5.94 1.30
N PRO A 168 31.67 -4.66 0.88
CA PRO A 168 30.53 -4.07 0.16
C PRO A 168 30.16 -4.84 -1.12
N TYR A 169 28.87 -5.08 -1.35
CA TYR A 169 28.40 -5.69 -2.59
C TYR A 169 28.63 -4.77 -3.80
N GLY A 170 28.98 -5.35 -4.95
CA GLY A 170 29.26 -4.60 -6.18
C GLY A 170 30.63 -3.90 -6.23
N ASP A 171 31.46 -3.99 -5.17
CA ASP A 171 32.83 -3.43 -5.15
C ASP A 171 33.88 -4.55 -5.34
N ALA A 172 34.31 -4.74 -6.59
CA ALA A 172 35.34 -5.73 -6.93
C ALA A 172 36.72 -5.37 -6.33
N ASP A 173 37.02 -4.08 -6.14
CA ASP A 173 38.29 -3.67 -5.55
C ASP A 173 38.32 -3.94 -4.03
N ALA A 174 37.18 -3.84 -3.33
CA ALA A 174 37.08 -4.26 -1.94
C ALA A 174 37.37 -5.75 -1.77
N ILE A 175 36.88 -6.60 -2.69
CA ILE A 175 37.23 -8.02 -2.71
C ILE A 175 38.73 -8.17 -2.91
N ARG A 176 39.34 -7.49 -3.90
CA ARG A 176 40.79 -7.56 -4.14
C ARG A 176 41.61 -7.17 -2.90
N ARG A 177 41.19 -6.12 -2.18
CA ARG A 177 41.86 -5.65 -0.95
C ARG A 177 41.70 -6.60 0.23
N ALA A 178 40.61 -7.36 0.30
CA ALA A 178 40.33 -8.29 1.39
C ALA A 178 41.09 -9.62 1.27
N ILE A 179 41.58 -9.96 0.08
CA ILE A 179 42.34 -11.19 -0.16
C ILE A 179 43.66 -11.16 0.61
N ASN A 180 43.92 -12.24 1.35
CA ASN A 180 45.13 -12.46 2.12
C ASN A 180 45.59 -13.94 2.03
N PRO A 181 46.70 -14.34 2.69
CA PRO A 181 47.19 -15.71 2.62
C PRO A 181 46.19 -16.79 3.07
N ASN A 182 45.22 -16.47 3.91
CA ASN A 182 44.20 -17.39 4.42
C ASN A 182 42.93 -17.47 3.57
N THR A 183 42.76 -16.58 2.59
CA THR A 183 41.55 -16.53 1.77
C THR A 183 41.45 -17.73 0.83
N VAL A 184 40.36 -18.50 0.91
CA VAL A 184 40.16 -19.70 0.09
C VAL A 184 39.09 -19.54 -0.98
N ALA A 185 38.11 -18.64 -0.76
CA ALA A 185 37.02 -18.43 -1.70
C ALA A 185 36.38 -17.04 -1.58
N VAL A 186 35.70 -16.65 -2.65
CA VAL A 186 34.68 -15.59 -2.68
C VAL A 186 33.32 -16.27 -2.90
N LEU A 187 32.37 -16.05 -1.99
CA LEU A 187 30.99 -16.53 -2.08
C LEU A 187 30.04 -15.33 -2.19
N VAL A 188 29.36 -15.20 -3.33
CA VAL A 188 28.44 -14.08 -3.58
C VAL A 188 27.23 -14.49 -4.43
N GLU A 189 26.13 -13.75 -4.32
CA GLU A 189 25.01 -13.82 -5.26
C GLU A 189 25.34 -12.98 -6.52
N PRO A 190 25.13 -13.48 -7.75
CA PRO A 190 25.27 -12.65 -8.95
C PRO A 190 24.33 -11.44 -8.98
N ILE A 191 23.17 -11.55 -8.35
CA ILE A 191 22.20 -10.49 -8.09
C ILE A 191 21.62 -10.75 -6.69
N GLN A 192 21.69 -9.79 -5.77
CA GLN A 192 21.16 -9.98 -4.42
C GLN A 192 19.65 -9.91 -4.40
N GLY A 193 19.01 -11.04 -4.09
CA GLY A 193 17.57 -11.19 -4.25
C GLY A 193 16.75 -10.65 -3.09
N GLU A 194 17.04 -11.12 -1.88
CA GLU A 194 16.32 -10.70 -0.67
C GLU A 194 16.57 -9.23 -0.33
N ALA A 195 17.74 -8.67 -0.68
CA ALA A 195 18.06 -7.23 -0.58
C ALA A 195 17.23 -6.33 -1.50
N GLY A 196 16.25 -6.90 -2.22
CA GLY A 196 15.37 -6.18 -3.13
C GLY A 196 15.86 -6.18 -4.57
N ILE A 197 16.42 -7.29 -5.06
CA ILE A 197 16.83 -7.46 -6.46
C ILE A 197 17.87 -6.39 -6.84
N VAL A 198 18.96 -6.34 -6.08
CA VAL A 198 20.06 -5.40 -6.28
C VAL A 198 21.01 -6.00 -7.31
N LEU A 199 21.13 -5.33 -8.46
CA LEU A 199 22.08 -5.69 -9.50
C LEU A 199 23.44 -5.05 -9.19
N PRO A 200 24.55 -5.76 -9.39
CA PRO A 200 25.87 -5.15 -9.31
C PRO A 200 26.13 -4.26 -10.55
N PRO A 201 27.16 -3.40 -10.54
CA PRO A 201 27.62 -2.70 -11.72
C PRO A 201 28.02 -3.66 -12.85
N ASP A 202 27.84 -3.24 -14.10
CA ASP A 202 28.26 -4.03 -15.27
C ASP A 202 29.76 -4.35 -15.21
N GLY A 203 30.12 -5.61 -15.48
CA GLY A 203 31.49 -6.11 -15.46
C GLY A 203 31.96 -6.60 -14.09
N TYR A 204 31.11 -6.49 -13.05
CA TYR A 204 31.44 -6.94 -11.69
C TYR A 204 31.76 -8.44 -11.65
N LEU A 205 30.92 -9.30 -12.24
CA LEU A 205 31.10 -10.76 -12.18
C LEU A 205 32.35 -11.19 -12.96
N ALA A 206 32.58 -10.58 -14.13
CA ALA A 206 33.80 -10.79 -14.91
C ALA A 206 35.06 -10.38 -14.10
N ALA A 207 34.99 -9.25 -13.39
CA ALA A 207 36.07 -8.81 -12.52
C ALA A 207 36.31 -9.80 -11.37
N LEU A 208 35.27 -10.33 -10.73
CA LEU A 208 35.41 -11.36 -9.69
C LEU A 208 36.10 -12.61 -10.21
N ARG A 209 35.69 -13.07 -11.39
CA ARG A 209 36.31 -14.23 -12.03
C ARG A 209 37.81 -14.00 -12.22
N LYS A 210 38.19 -12.85 -12.78
CA LYS A 210 39.60 -12.50 -12.97
C LYS A 210 40.36 -12.44 -11.64
N ILE A 211 39.81 -11.75 -10.65
CA ILE A 211 40.44 -11.58 -9.33
C ILE A 211 40.69 -12.93 -8.65
N CYS A 212 39.70 -13.82 -8.66
CA CYS A 212 39.82 -15.13 -8.02
C CYS A 212 40.85 -16.01 -8.75
N THR A 213 40.88 -15.96 -10.09
CA THR A 213 41.89 -16.65 -10.90
C THR A 213 43.30 -16.12 -10.64
N ASP A 214 43.50 -14.80 -10.65
CA ASP A 214 44.82 -14.18 -10.38
C ASP A 214 45.33 -14.53 -8.97
N ALA A 215 44.43 -14.64 -7.99
CA ALA A 215 44.77 -14.94 -6.60
C ALA A 215 44.84 -16.43 -6.27
N GLY A 216 44.49 -17.32 -7.22
CA GLY A 216 44.43 -18.76 -6.98
C GLY A 216 43.45 -19.15 -5.86
N ILE A 217 42.27 -18.52 -5.84
CA ILE A 217 41.17 -18.81 -4.89
C ILE A 217 39.89 -19.14 -5.65
N LEU A 218 38.93 -19.76 -4.96
CA LEU A 218 37.68 -20.19 -5.60
C LEU A 218 36.70 -19.03 -5.77
N LEU A 219 36.02 -18.98 -6.91
CA LEU A 219 34.80 -18.18 -7.10
C LEU A 219 33.59 -19.10 -6.97
N ILE A 220 32.68 -18.78 -6.04
CA ILE A 220 31.44 -19.52 -5.81
C ILE A 220 30.27 -18.57 -5.97
N PHE A 221 29.35 -18.91 -6.88
CA PHE A 221 28.10 -18.18 -7.05
C PHE A 221 26.93 -18.89 -6.40
N ASP A 222 26.18 -18.15 -5.58
CA ASP A 222 24.85 -18.54 -5.15
C ASP A 222 23.82 -18.15 -6.19
N GLU A 223 23.35 -19.14 -6.93
CA GLU A 223 22.31 -19.01 -7.95
C GLU A 223 21.02 -19.72 -7.57
N VAL A 224 20.80 -19.94 -6.26
CA VAL A 224 19.55 -20.53 -5.76
C VAL A 224 18.34 -19.74 -6.25
N GLN A 225 18.43 -18.40 -6.34
CA GLN A 225 17.33 -17.56 -6.84
C GLN A 225 17.52 -17.02 -8.26
N SER A 226 18.75 -16.66 -8.64
CA SER A 226 19.07 -15.99 -9.91
C SER A 226 19.25 -16.95 -11.11
N GLY A 227 19.48 -18.23 -10.83
CA GLY A 227 19.73 -19.24 -11.85
C GLY A 227 18.46 -19.84 -12.44
N LEU A 228 18.66 -20.91 -13.23
CA LEU A 228 17.63 -21.74 -13.84
C LEU A 228 16.62 -20.93 -14.67
N GLY A 229 17.11 -20.00 -15.49
CA GLY A 229 16.29 -19.20 -16.40
C GLY A 229 15.78 -17.87 -15.84
N ARG A 230 15.83 -17.65 -14.52
CA ARG A 230 15.21 -16.48 -13.87
C ARG A 230 15.66 -15.15 -14.47
N THR A 231 16.95 -15.00 -14.77
CA THR A 231 17.52 -13.73 -15.26
C THR A 231 17.60 -13.62 -16.79
N GLY A 232 16.98 -14.55 -17.53
CA GLY A 232 17.04 -14.56 -18.99
C GLY A 232 18.20 -15.38 -19.59
N ARG A 233 18.95 -16.08 -18.73
CA ARG A 233 20.02 -17.03 -19.06
C ARG A 233 19.84 -18.29 -18.23
N MET A 234 20.48 -19.40 -18.60
CA MET A 234 20.39 -20.61 -17.77
C MET A 234 20.95 -20.32 -16.38
N PHE A 235 22.09 -19.62 -16.33
CA PHE A 235 22.68 -19.11 -15.10
C PHE A 235 23.07 -17.64 -15.26
N ALA A 236 22.96 -16.86 -14.19
CA ALA A 236 23.23 -15.44 -14.17
C ALA A 236 24.70 -15.11 -14.46
N PHE A 237 25.65 -15.99 -14.07
CA PHE A 237 27.07 -15.79 -14.40
C PHE A 237 27.34 -15.72 -15.92
N GLU A 238 26.46 -16.31 -16.75
CA GLU A 238 26.59 -16.32 -18.21
C GLU A 238 26.46 -14.91 -18.81
N HIS A 239 25.79 -13.98 -18.13
CA HIS A 239 25.63 -12.60 -18.60
C HIS A 239 26.98 -11.87 -18.78
N GLU A 240 28.00 -12.29 -18.04
CA GLU A 240 29.36 -11.71 -18.11
C GLU A 240 30.44 -12.77 -18.39
N ASN A 241 30.04 -13.97 -18.82
CA ASN A 241 30.93 -15.11 -19.06
C ASN A 241 31.85 -15.44 -17.85
N ALA A 242 31.34 -15.26 -16.64
CA ALA A 242 32.10 -15.39 -15.39
C ALA A 242 32.03 -16.81 -14.82
N ARG A 243 32.42 -17.85 -15.60
CA ARG A 243 32.30 -19.26 -15.17
C ARG A 243 32.89 -19.50 -13.76
N PRO A 244 32.10 -19.89 -12.75
CA PRO A 244 32.59 -20.06 -11.40
C PRO A 244 33.35 -21.39 -11.22
N ASP A 245 34.04 -21.55 -10.08
CA ASP A 245 34.60 -22.83 -9.65
C ASP A 245 33.55 -23.68 -8.92
N GLY A 246 32.58 -23.02 -8.29
CA GLY A 246 31.42 -23.63 -7.65
C GLY A 246 30.13 -22.86 -7.91
N LEU A 247 29.03 -23.58 -8.06
CA LEU A 247 27.70 -23.04 -8.33
C LEU A 247 26.69 -23.70 -7.40
N ILE A 248 25.89 -22.88 -6.72
CA ILE A 248 24.85 -23.34 -5.79
C ILE A 248 23.50 -23.12 -6.45
N VAL A 249 22.70 -24.18 -6.53
CA VAL A 249 21.37 -24.17 -7.16
C VAL A 249 20.32 -24.76 -6.22
N GLY A 250 19.07 -24.32 -6.36
CA GLY A 250 17.94 -24.79 -5.57
C GLY A 250 16.62 -24.31 -6.14
N LYS A 251 15.61 -24.05 -5.29
CA LYS A 251 14.32 -23.44 -5.65
C LYS A 251 13.69 -24.06 -6.90
N ALA A 252 13.86 -23.41 -8.06
CA ALA A 252 13.33 -23.87 -9.35
C ALA A 252 13.78 -25.28 -9.74
N LEU A 253 14.91 -25.75 -9.21
CA LEU A 253 15.41 -27.11 -9.42
C LEU A 253 14.42 -28.19 -8.94
N GLY A 254 13.63 -27.88 -7.92
CA GLY A 254 12.57 -28.77 -7.42
C GLY A 254 11.24 -28.63 -8.14
N GLY A 255 11.17 -27.77 -9.16
CA GLY A 255 9.96 -27.55 -9.96
C GLY A 255 8.78 -26.96 -9.19
N GLY A 256 9.01 -26.41 -7.99
CA GLY A 256 7.96 -25.99 -7.07
C GLY A 256 7.21 -27.14 -6.38
N LEU A 257 7.62 -28.39 -6.57
CA LEU A 257 6.97 -29.58 -6.01
C LEU A 257 7.74 -30.17 -4.83
N LEU A 258 9.07 -30.14 -4.87
CA LEU A 258 9.94 -30.76 -3.86
C LEU A 258 11.10 -29.83 -3.47
N PRO A 259 11.59 -29.90 -2.22
CA PRO A 259 12.85 -29.26 -1.85
C PRO A 259 14.01 -30.01 -2.51
N VAL A 260 14.66 -29.35 -3.48
CA VAL A 260 15.83 -29.88 -4.18
C VAL A 260 16.87 -28.78 -4.34
N SER A 261 18.13 -29.10 -4.06
CA SER A 261 19.27 -28.21 -4.25
C SER A 261 20.52 -29.01 -4.61
N ALA A 262 21.57 -28.33 -5.07
CA ALA A 262 22.86 -28.95 -5.30
C ALA A 262 23.98 -27.92 -5.23
N PHE A 263 25.14 -28.37 -4.77
CA PHE A 263 26.42 -27.71 -5.05
C PHE A 263 27.07 -28.41 -6.25
N ILE A 264 27.39 -27.65 -7.28
CA ILE A 264 28.04 -28.11 -8.50
C ILE A 264 29.41 -27.45 -8.55
N SER A 265 30.46 -28.18 -8.91
CA SER A 265 31.80 -27.60 -8.97
C SER A 265 32.68 -28.28 -10.01
N THR A 266 33.86 -27.71 -10.21
CA THR A 266 34.95 -28.44 -10.86
C THR A 266 35.29 -29.70 -10.09
N GLN A 267 35.91 -30.66 -10.76
CA GLN A 267 36.33 -31.91 -10.12
C GLN A 267 37.33 -31.65 -8.98
N ASP A 268 38.27 -30.72 -9.17
CA ASP A 268 39.29 -30.37 -8.16
C ASP A 268 38.66 -29.91 -6.83
N VAL A 269 37.56 -29.17 -6.90
CA VAL A 269 36.82 -28.68 -5.73
C VAL A 269 35.94 -29.77 -5.11
N MET A 270 35.31 -30.65 -5.91
CA MET A 270 34.40 -31.67 -5.37
C MET A 270 35.15 -32.86 -4.75
N ASP A 271 36.28 -33.25 -5.33
CA ASP A 271 37.05 -34.44 -4.95
C ASP A 271 37.72 -34.30 -3.56
N VAL A 272 37.52 -33.18 -2.87
CA VAL A 272 37.85 -33.03 -1.45
C VAL A 272 36.91 -33.83 -0.55
N PHE A 273 35.71 -34.20 -1.00
CA PHE A 273 34.82 -35.04 -0.20
C PHE A 273 35.12 -36.52 -0.39
N ASP A 274 35.62 -37.17 0.67
CA ASP A 274 35.72 -38.63 0.77
C ASP A 274 34.46 -39.26 1.41
N PRO A 275 34.27 -40.60 1.27
CA PRO A 275 33.17 -41.31 1.92
C PRO A 275 33.11 -41.07 3.43
N GLY A 276 32.05 -40.40 3.89
CA GLY A 276 31.80 -40.10 5.30
C GLY A 276 32.02 -38.63 5.69
N SER A 277 32.75 -37.84 4.89
CA SER A 277 33.03 -36.42 5.18
C SER A 277 31.82 -35.47 5.01
N HIS A 278 30.83 -35.89 4.23
CA HIS A 278 29.57 -35.19 4.02
C HIS A 278 28.44 -36.20 3.75
N GLY A 279 27.20 -35.85 4.06
CA GLY A 279 26.07 -36.73 3.82
C GLY A 279 24.71 -36.04 4.02
N SER A 280 23.67 -36.64 3.47
CA SER A 280 22.28 -36.23 3.63
C SER A 280 21.37 -37.44 3.47
N THR A 281 20.35 -37.57 4.32
CA THR A 281 19.38 -38.66 4.25
C THR A 281 18.53 -38.58 2.98
N PHE A 282 18.04 -37.39 2.66
CA PHE A 282 17.15 -37.14 1.52
C PHE A 282 17.89 -36.58 0.29
N GLY A 283 19.10 -36.05 0.46
CA GLY A 283 19.90 -35.50 -0.64
C GLY A 283 20.16 -36.52 -1.74
N GLY A 284 19.68 -36.23 -2.95
CA GLY A 284 19.84 -37.11 -4.12
C GLY A 284 18.92 -38.33 -4.14
N ASN A 285 17.79 -38.31 -3.43
CA ASN A 285 16.80 -39.38 -3.54
C ASN A 285 16.20 -39.48 -4.96
N PRO A 286 15.76 -40.68 -5.42
CA PRO A 286 15.21 -40.89 -6.76
C PRO A 286 14.03 -40.01 -7.13
N LEU A 287 13.12 -39.73 -6.19
CA LEU A 287 11.95 -38.87 -6.44
C LEU A 287 12.36 -37.44 -6.78
N ALA A 288 13.20 -36.84 -5.93
CA ALA A 288 13.78 -35.53 -6.16
C ALA A 288 14.62 -35.47 -7.45
N ALA A 289 15.41 -36.53 -7.73
CA ALA A 289 16.23 -36.59 -8.94
C ALA A 289 15.38 -36.67 -10.22
N ALA A 290 14.29 -37.44 -10.20
CA ALA A 290 13.37 -37.53 -11.35
C ALA A 290 12.66 -36.19 -11.61
N VAL A 291 12.13 -35.55 -10.56
CA VAL A 291 11.49 -34.23 -10.67
C VAL A 291 12.50 -33.16 -11.10
N GLY A 292 13.70 -33.17 -10.51
CA GLY A 292 14.74 -32.20 -10.84
C GLY A 292 15.23 -32.32 -12.27
N LEU A 293 15.41 -33.55 -12.78
CA LEU A 293 15.74 -33.77 -14.19
C LEU A 293 14.62 -33.26 -15.11
N GLU A 294 13.36 -33.52 -14.77
CA GLU A 294 12.23 -33.04 -15.57
C GLU A 294 12.09 -31.51 -15.51
N ALA A 295 12.40 -30.88 -14.37
CA ALA A 295 12.44 -29.42 -14.26
C ALA A 295 13.48 -28.80 -15.19
N LEU A 296 14.70 -29.36 -15.24
CA LEU A 296 15.74 -28.91 -16.17
C LEU A 296 15.28 -29.04 -17.63
N ARG A 297 14.65 -30.17 -17.98
CA ARG A 297 14.10 -30.40 -19.33
C ARG A 297 12.99 -29.42 -19.68
N VAL A 298 12.04 -29.18 -18.77
CA VAL A 298 10.96 -28.19 -18.99
C VAL A 298 11.55 -26.80 -19.25
N ILE A 299 12.54 -26.37 -18.46
CA ILE A 299 13.21 -25.08 -18.66
C ILE A 299 13.82 -24.97 -20.08
N GLN A 300 14.43 -26.04 -20.58
CA GLN A 300 15.04 -26.05 -21.92
C GLN A 300 14.02 -26.20 -23.05
N ASP A 301 13.13 -27.19 -22.96
CA ASP A 301 12.16 -27.54 -24.00
C ASP A 301 11.18 -26.38 -24.26
N GLU A 302 10.78 -25.68 -23.20
CA GLU A 302 9.86 -24.54 -23.27
C GLU A 302 10.59 -23.20 -23.41
N LYS A 303 11.93 -23.23 -23.53
CA LYS A 303 12.79 -22.05 -23.73
C LYS A 303 12.55 -20.98 -22.67
N LEU A 304 12.44 -21.39 -21.40
CA LEU A 304 12.02 -20.51 -20.31
C LEU A 304 13.06 -19.42 -20.01
N ALA A 305 14.35 -19.69 -20.26
CA ALA A 305 15.39 -18.67 -20.15
C ALA A 305 15.20 -17.57 -21.21
N GLU A 306 14.96 -17.94 -22.46
CA GLU A 306 14.72 -17.01 -23.57
C GLU A 306 13.43 -16.21 -23.34
N ARG A 307 12.35 -16.89 -22.92
CA ARG A 307 11.10 -16.23 -22.53
C ARG A 307 11.32 -15.22 -21.40
N SER A 308 12.11 -15.59 -20.40
CA SER A 308 12.46 -14.69 -19.29
C SER A 308 13.23 -13.47 -19.77
N ALA A 309 14.13 -13.61 -20.74
CA ALA A 309 14.84 -12.48 -21.34
C ALA A 309 13.88 -11.54 -22.09
N GLU A 310 13.02 -12.10 -22.96
CA GLU A 310 12.08 -11.34 -23.79
C GLU A 310 11.00 -10.66 -22.94
N LEU A 311 10.24 -11.44 -22.16
CA LEU A 311 9.13 -10.93 -21.35
C LEU A 311 9.63 -10.17 -20.13
N GLY A 312 10.82 -10.48 -19.63
CA GLY A 312 11.47 -9.71 -18.58
C GLY A 312 11.84 -8.30 -19.01
N ALA A 313 12.40 -8.15 -20.22
CA ALA A 313 12.64 -6.82 -20.80
C ALA A 313 11.33 -6.03 -20.94
N TYR A 314 10.26 -6.70 -21.38
CA TYR A 314 8.93 -6.11 -21.47
C TYR A 314 8.39 -5.69 -20.09
N LEU A 315 8.37 -6.58 -19.11
CA LEU A 315 7.91 -6.31 -17.74
C LEU A 315 8.69 -5.14 -17.11
N LEU A 316 10.01 -5.14 -17.24
CA LEU A 316 10.87 -4.09 -16.71
C LEU A 316 10.56 -2.73 -17.35
N GLN A 317 10.32 -2.71 -18.65
CA GLN A 317 9.92 -1.49 -19.36
C GLN A 317 8.54 -1.00 -18.88
N GLN A 318 7.54 -1.88 -18.81
CA GLN A 318 6.21 -1.52 -18.31
C GLN A 318 6.23 -0.99 -16.86
N ALA A 319 7.03 -1.61 -15.99
CA ALA A 319 7.19 -1.15 -14.62
C ALA A 319 7.86 0.24 -14.54
N ARG A 320 8.82 0.54 -15.43
CA ARG A 320 9.43 1.88 -15.55
C ARG A 320 8.47 2.92 -16.11
N ASP A 321 7.67 2.54 -17.09
CA ASP A 321 6.68 3.41 -17.73
C ASP A 321 5.48 3.72 -16.83
N LEU A 322 5.32 2.98 -15.72
CA LEU A 322 4.25 3.20 -14.76
C LEU A 322 4.25 4.64 -14.17
N ARG A 323 5.43 5.28 -14.06
CA ARG A 323 5.63 6.66 -13.58
C ARG A 323 4.63 7.09 -12.49
N HIS A 324 4.94 6.75 -11.25
CA HIS A 324 4.09 7.04 -10.09
C HIS A 324 4.91 7.75 -8.98
N PRO A 325 4.39 8.78 -8.28
CA PRO A 325 5.15 9.55 -7.29
C PRO A 325 5.74 8.72 -6.14
N ALA A 326 5.09 7.61 -5.79
CA ALA A 326 5.59 6.70 -4.77
C ALA A 326 6.76 5.82 -5.23
N ILE A 327 7.07 5.73 -6.53
CA ILE A 327 8.15 4.86 -7.05
C ILE A 327 9.46 5.65 -7.08
N ARG A 328 10.47 5.17 -6.37
CA ARG A 328 11.83 5.73 -6.34
C ARG A 328 12.70 5.17 -7.46
N ALA A 329 12.66 3.85 -7.64
CA ALA A 329 13.49 3.16 -8.61
C ALA A 329 12.86 1.84 -9.06
N VAL A 330 13.14 1.45 -10.30
CA VAL A 330 12.76 0.15 -10.85
C VAL A 330 14.01 -0.51 -11.43
N ARG A 331 14.30 -1.72 -10.94
CA ARG A 331 15.49 -2.50 -11.30
C ARG A 331 15.11 -3.96 -11.52
N GLY A 332 15.92 -4.69 -12.27
CA GLY A 332 15.66 -6.09 -12.55
C GLY A 332 16.42 -6.62 -13.74
N ARG A 333 16.41 -7.94 -13.90
CA ARG A 333 16.96 -8.67 -15.06
C ARG A 333 16.14 -9.93 -15.28
N GLY A 334 15.74 -10.19 -16.52
CA GLY A 334 14.77 -11.24 -16.83
C GLY A 334 13.41 -10.96 -16.16
N LEU A 335 12.61 -12.01 -15.93
CA LEU A 335 11.36 -11.93 -15.18
C LEU A 335 11.61 -11.82 -13.66
N TRP A 336 12.47 -10.88 -13.26
CA TRP A 336 12.82 -10.62 -11.88
C TRP A 336 13.04 -9.13 -11.65
N VAL A 337 12.01 -8.45 -11.15
CA VAL A 337 11.93 -7.00 -11.06
C VAL A 337 11.63 -6.55 -9.64
N GLY A 338 12.43 -5.61 -9.13
CA GLY A 338 12.22 -4.91 -7.87
C GLY A 338 11.73 -3.49 -8.12
N ILE A 339 10.66 -3.10 -7.42
CA ILE A 339 10.09 -1.76 -7.46
C ILE A 339 10.25 -1.14 -6.08
N ASP A 340 11.14 -0.17 -6.00
CA ASP A 340 11.49 0.57 -4.79
C ASP A 340 10.48 1.69 -4.56
N LEU A 341 9.84 1.67 -3.40
CA LEU A 341 8.83 2.65 -3.03
C LEU A 341 9.32 3.59 -1.95
N ASP A 342 8.82 4.82 -1.99
CA ASP A 342 8.91 5.72 -0.85
C ASP A 342 7.89 5.29 0.21
N PRO A 343 8.32 4.78 1.38
CA PRO A 343 7.39 4.34 2.41
C PRO A 343 6.54 5.49 2.98
N ALA A 344 6.98 6.75 2.84
CA ALA A 344 6.18 7.91 3.23
C ALA A 344 5.02 8.18 2.25
N GLN A 345 5.14 7.72 1.01
CA GLN A 345 4.09 7.83 -0.01
C GLN A 345 3.25 6.56 -0.07
N ALA A 346 3.88 5.39 -0.16
CA ALA A 346 3.17 4.12 -0.21
C ALA A 346 4.01 3.02 0.46
N PRO A 347 3.68 2.61 1.69
CA PRO A 347 4.32 1.45 2.33
C PRO A 347 4.16 0.20 1.45
N ALA A 348 5.24 -0.50 1.14
CA ALA A 348 5.19 -1.61 0.18
C ALA A 348 4.25 -2.73 0.62
N ARG A 349 4.18 -2.99 1.94
CA ARG A 349 3.22 -3.94 2.51
C ARG A 349 1.76 -3.58 2.20
N ALA A 350 1.39 -2.31 2.36
CA ALA A 350 0.04 -1.85 2.08
C ALA A 350 -0.32 -2.00 0.59
N VAL A 351 0.65 -1.76 -0.30
CA VAL A 351 0.48 -2.01 -1.75
C VAL A 351 0.30 -3.50 -2.04
N CYS A 352 1.08 -4.39 -1.41
CA CYS A 352 0.90 -5.84 -1.55
C CYS A 352 -0.47 -6.32 -1.04
N GLU A 353 -0.99 -5.74 0.05
CA GLU A 353 -2.35 -6.02 0.54
C GLU A 353 -3.44 -5.50 -0.42
N ALA A 354 -3.24 -4.32 -1.01
CA ALA A 354 -4.13 -3.76 -2.03
C ALA A 354 -4.12 -4.58 -3.33
N LEU A 355 -2.97 -5.12 -3.73
CA LEU A 355 -2.83 -6.08 -4.83
C LEU A 355 -3.61 -7.37 -4.53
N ALA A 356 -3.47 -7.92 -3.31
CA ALA A 356 -4.18 -9.14 -2.91
C ALA A 356 -5.70 -8.93 -2.98
N ARG A 357 -6.21 -7.78 -2.50
CA ARG A 357 -7.63 -7.43 -2.66
C ARG A 357 -8.08 -7.41 -4.12
N ARG A 358 -7.19 -7.08 -5.06
CA ARG A 358 -7.45 -7.02 -6.51
C ARG A 358 -7.21 -8.33 -7.28
N GLY A 359 -6.75 -9.39 -6.61
CA GLY A 359 -6.47 -10.67 -7.29
C GLY A 359 -5.07 -10.74 -7.90
N MET A 360 -4.08 -10.07 -7.32
CA MET A 360 -2.66 -10.27 -7.62
C MET A 360 -1.88 -10.50 -6.33
N LEU A 361 -0.99 -11.49 -6.32
CA LEU A 361 -0.12 -11.76 -5.18
C LEU A 361 1.33 -11.38 -5.51
N SER A 362 1.92 -10.61 -4.62
CA SER A 362 3.33 -10.25 -4.59
C SER A 362 3.72 -10.04 -3.12
N LYS A 363 5.01 -9.93 -2.81
CA LYS A 363 5.50 -9.74 -1.45
C LYS A 363 6.63 -8.73 -1.41
N GLU A 364 6.57 -7.85 -0.43
CA GLU A 364 7.61 -6.87 -0.16
C GLU A 364 8.87 -7.50 0.46
N THR A 365 9.99 -6.78 0.41
CA THR A 365 11.17 -7.00 1.24
C THR A 365 11.64 -5.67 1.82
N HIS A 366 12.22 -5.71 3.02
CA HIS A 366 12.69 -4.55 3.77
C HIS A 366 11.69 -3.36 3.79
N GLU A 367 10.38 -3.67 3.85
CA GLU A 367 9.25 -2.72 3.90
C GLU A 367 9.08 -1.77 2.71
N THR A 368 10.03 -1.76 1.77
CA THR A 368 10.18 -0.70 0.75
C THR A 368 10.16 -1.22 -0.68
N VAL A 369 10.51 -2.50 -0.91
CA VAL A 369 10.64 -3.03 -2.27
C VAL A 369 9.58 -4.07 -2.55
N ILE A 370 8.73 -3.84 -3.55
CA ILE A 370 7.84 -4.86 -4.12
C ILE A 370 8.64 -5.74 -5.08
N ARG A 371 8.51 -7.07 -4.95
CA ARG A 371 9.18 -8.03 -5.82
C ARG A 371 8.21 -8.68 -6.80
N LEU A 372 8.53 -8.55 -8.08
CA LEU A 372 7.84 -9.22 -9.17
C LEU A 372 8.75 -10.33 -9.73
N ALA A 373 8.37 -11.57 -9.47
CA ALA A 373 9.01 -12.78 -9.96
C ALA A 373 7.93 -13.78 -10.38
N PRO A 374 7.17 -13.54 -11.47
CA PRO A 374 6.16 -14.49 -11.92
C PRO A 374 6.79 -15.81 -12.41
N PRO A 375 6.01 -16.89 -12.59
CA PRO A 375 6.48 -18.03 -13.35
C PRO A 375 6.93 -17.62 -14.76
N LEU A 376 7.93 -18.29 -15.31
CA LEU A 376 8.52 -17.96 -16.62
C LEU A 376 7.59 -18.30 -17.80
N THR A 377 6.51 -19.01 -17.51
CA THR A 377 5.42 -19.34 -18.44
C THR A 377 4.40 -18.20 -18.60
N ILE A 378 4.52 -17.10 -17.84
CA ILE A 378 3.62 -15.93 -17.94
C ILE A 378 3.52 -15.40 -19.37
N SER A 379 2.35 -14.89 -19.74
CA SER A 379 2.09 -14.23 -21.02
C SER A 379 2.26 -12.71 -20.94
N ARG A 380 2.30 -12.05 -22.11
CA ARG A 380 2.37 -10.59 -22.19
C ARG A 380 1.10 -9.94 -21.63
N GLU A 381 -0.07 -10.53 -21.88
CA GLU A 381 -1.37 -10.06 -21.40
C GLU A 381 -1.48 -10.18 -19.88
N GLU A 382 -0.89 -11.22 -19.28
CA GLU A 382 -0.82 -11.41 -17.84
C GLU A 382 0.13 -10.39 -17.18
N ILE A 383 1.23 -10.03 -17.85
CA ILE A 383 2.09 -8.91 -17.44
C ILE A 383 1.31 -7.59 -17.49
N ASP A 384 0.58 -7.33 -18.59
CA ASP A 384 -0.23 -6.11 -18.74
C ASP A 384 -1.32 -6.02 -17.65
N LEU A 385 -1.94 -7.15 -17.31
CA LEU A 385 -2.85 -7.25 -16.17
C LEU A 385 -2.13 -6.91 -14.86
N GLY A 386 -0.99 -7.52 -14.57
CA GLY A 386 -0.22 -7.28 -13.35
C GLY A 386 0.21 -5.82 -13.18
N ILE A 387 0.65 -5.18 -14.26
CA ILE A 387 1.04 -3.76 -14.25
C ILE A 387 -0.16 -2.84 -14.00
N ARG A 388 -1.31 -3.16 -14.60
CA ARG A 388 -2.54 -2.40 -14.38
C ARG A 388 -3.00 -2.49 -12.92
N LEU A 389 -3.01 -3.71 -12.36
CA LEU A 389 -3.39 -3.93 -10.96
C LEU A 389 -2.40 -3.25 -10.00
N LEU A 390 -1.10 -3.26 -10.33
CA LEU A 390 -0.09 -2.53 -9.58
C LEU A 390 -0.35 -1.02 -9.58
N ARG A 391 -0.72 -0.42 -10.74
CA ARG A 391 -1.13 0.98 -10.81
C ARG A 391 -2.28 1.27 -9.86
N GLU A 392 -3.35 0.51 -9.98
CA GLU A 392 -4.57 0.70 -9.18
C GLU A 392 -4.33 0.52 -7.68
N ALA A 393 -3.39 -0.36 -7.29
CA ALA A 393 -3.00 -0.55 -5.91
C ALA A 393 -2.14 0.62 -5.39
N LEU A 394 -1.22 1.14 -6.22
CA LEU A 394 -0.44 2.34 -5.88
C LEU A 394 -1.35 3.56 -5.74
N ASP A 395 -2.30 3.76 -6.65
CA ASP A 395 -3.24 4.88 -6.61
C ASP A 395 -4.19 4.83 -5.38
N GLU A 396 -4.49 3.63 -4.87
CA GLU A 396 -5.27 3.46 -3.62
C GLU A 396 -4.45 3.83 -2.38
N VAL A 397 -3.21 3.34 -2.32
CA VAL A 397 -2.37 3.43 -1.11
C VAL A 397 -1.67 4.77 -1.02
N ALA A 398 -1.27 5.33 -2.16
CA ALA A 398 -0.64 6.63 -2.20
C ALA A 398 -1.62 7.68 -1.67
N PRO A 399 -1.15 8.64 -0.86
CA PRO A 399 -1.98 9.77 -0.50
C PRO A 399 -2.45 10.40 -1.82
N ARG A 400 -3.77 10.37 -2.04
CA ARG A 400 -4.39 11.16 -3.10
C ARG A 400 -3.78 12.55 -2.99
N ALA A 401 -3.25 13.06 -4.10
CA ALA A 401 -2.78 14.44 -4.15
C ALA A 401 -3.88 15.29 -3.53
N THR A 402 -3.64 15.77 -2.31
CA THR A 402 -4.46 16.82 -1.74
C THR A 402 -4.35 17.92 -2.76
N SER A 403 -5.48 18.31 -3.35
CA SER A 403 -5.50 19.43 -4.27
C SER A 403 -4.67 20.52 -3.64
N THR A 404 -3.72 21.09 -4.38
CA THR A 404 -2.91 22.24 -3.94
C THR A 404 -3.76 23.48 -3.60
N GLU A 405 -5.09 23.36 -3.61
CA GLU A 405 -6.05 24.31 -3.08
C GLU A 405 -6.16 24.14 -1.57
N THR A 406 -5.60 25.10 -0.85
CA THR A 406 -5.81 25.26 0.58
C THR A 406 -7.30 25.44 0.88
N THR A 407 -7.93 24.46 1.54
CA THR A 407 -9.30 24.64 2.04
C THR A 407 -9.29 25.73 3.11
N ARG A 408 -10.11 26.78 2.92
CA ARG A 408 -10.12 27.95 3.80
C ARG A 408 -11.50 28.08 4.45
N ILE A 409 -11.53 28.09 5.78
CA ILE A 409 -12.74 28.09 6.59
C ILE A 409 -12.75 29.33 7.48
N VAL A 410 -13.91 29.96 7.63
CA VAL A 410 -14.17 30.99 8.63
C VAL A 410 -14.81 30.37 9.86
N MET A 411 -14.36 30.75 11.05
CA MET A 411 -14.94 30.38 12.35
C MET A 411 -14.98 31.60 13.28
N CYS A 412 -15.87 31.59 14.27
CA CYS A 412 -15.93 32.60 15.33
C CYS A 412 -15.79 31.92 16.71
N PRO A 413 -14.83 32.35 17.57
CA PRO A 413 -14.68 31.80 18.92
C PRO A 413 -15.95 31.96 19.77
N PRO A 414 -16.29 30.98 20.63
CA PRO A 414 -17.54 30.96 21.38
C PRO A 414 -17.48 31.78 22.68
N SER A 415 -16.56 32.74 22.81
CA SER A 415 -16.36 33.49 24.07
C SER A 415 -17.55 34.37 24.46
N ARG A 416 -18.50 34.58 23.54
CA ARG A 416 -19.77 35.30 23.75
C ARG A 416 -20.99 34.42 23.49
N PHE A 417 -20.81 33.13 23.23
CA PHE A 417 -21.88 32.20 22.92
C PHE A 417 -22.74 31.93 24.16
N GLU A 418 -24.06 32.01 23.99
CA GLU A 418 -25.06 31.55 24.95
C GLU A 418 -26.37 31.18 24.25
N VAL A 419 -27.15 30.29 24.86
CA VAL A 419 -28.53 30.02 24.45
C VAL A 419 -29.45 30.86 25.32
N ALA A 420 -29.74 32.10 24.90
CA ALA A 420 -30.49 33.08 25.69
C ALA A 420 -31.99 33.17 25.33
N TYR A 421 -32.38 32.57 24.22
CA TYR A 421 -33.74 32.65 23.67
C TYR A 421 -34.06 31.34 22.90
N CYS A 422 -35.28 31.21 22.35
CA CYS A 422 -35.71 29.99 21.67
C CYS A 422 -36.42 30.30 20.36
N ILE A 423 -35.76 29.94 19.25
CA ILE A 423 -36.27 30.10 17.86
C ILE A 423 -36.24 28.78 17.08
N ASN A 424 -35.90 27.67 17.73
CA ASN A 424 -36.00 26.31 17.18
C ASN A 424 -36.17 25.28 18.32
N PRO A 425 -36.61 24.03 18.03
CA PRO A 425 -36.92 23.04 19.06
C PRO A 425 -35.72 22.55 19.88
N TRP A 426 -34.48 22.81 19.46
CA TRP A 426 -33.27 22.41 20.19
C TRP A 426 -32.89 23.41 21.27
N MET A 427 -33.31 24.67 21.12
CA MET A 427 -32.95 25.76 22.01
C MET A 427 -33.51 25.58 23.40
N ALA A 428 -32.61 25.36 24.36
CA ALA A 428 -32.93 25.13 25.77
C ALA A 428 -32.34 26.22 26.68
N PRO A 429 -32.90 27.45 26.67
CA PRO A 429 -32.34 28.58 27.43
C PRO A 429 -32.37 28.37 28.94
N GLU A 430 -33.36 27.65 29.47
CA GLU A 430 -33.42 27.31 30.90
C GLU A 430 -32.27 26.38 31.31
N ARG A 431 -31.97 25.36 30.49
CA ARG A 431 -30.84 24.46 30.71
C ARG A 431 -29.53 25.21 30.62
N TRP A 432 -29.38 26.08 29.62
CA TRP A 432 -28.19 26.91 29.48
C TRP A 432 -27.98 27.80 30.70
N SER A 433 -29.04 28.45 31.19
CA SER A 433 -29.00 29.27 32.39
C SER A 433 -28.58 28.47 33.63
N ALA A 434 -29.14 27.27 33.82
CA ALA A 434 -28.83 26.40 34.95
C ALA A 434 -27.39 25.87 34.96
N GLU A 435 -26.82 25.60 33.79
CA GLU A 435 -25.49 24.98 33.63
C GLU A 435 -24.44 25.93 33.03
N ARG A 436 -24.70 27.25 33.04
CA ARG A 436 -23.97 28.26 32.26
C ARG A 436 -22.45 28.15 32.35
N MET A 437 -21.89 28.10 33.56
CA MET A 437 -20.44 28.03 33.74
C MET A 437 -19.83 26.77 33.10
N ALA A 438 -20.48 25.62 33.24
CA ALA A 438 -20.01 24.36 32.68
C ALA A 438 -20.16 24.35 31.15
N LEU A 439 -21.30 24.80 30.62
CA LEU A 439 -21.56 24.83 29.18
C LEU A 439 -20.67 25.83 28.44
N THR A 440 -20.37 27.00 29.01
CA THR A 440 -19.42 27.97 28.41
C THR A 440 -18.01 27.39 28.34
N ALA A 441 -17.55 26.70 29.40
CA ALA A 441 -16.25 26.05 29.42
C ALA A 441 -16.16 24.92 28.39
N THR A 442 -17.17 24.05 28.36
CA THR A 442 -17.27 22.97 27.36
C THR A 442 -17.33 23.52 25.95
N ALA A 443 -18.09 24.59 25.69
CA ALA A 443 -18.20 25.18 24.35
C ALA A 443 -16.84 25.69 23.85
N SER A 444 -16.04 26.28 24.74
CA SER A 444 -14.69 26.75 24.41
C SER A 444 -13.75 25.59 24.05
N ASN A 445 -13.81 24.48 24.81
CA ASN A 445 -13.00 23.29 24.56
C ASN A 445 -13.43 22.58 23.26
N ASP A 446 -14.73 22.36 23.10
CA ASP A 446 -15.35 21.70 21.95
C ASP A 446 -15.05 22.44 20.64
N TRP A 447 -15.15 23.78 20.66
CA TRP A 447 -14.79 24.61 19.51
C TRP A 447 -13.29 24.55 19.18
N ALA A 448 -12.42 24.56 20.19
CA ALA A 448 -10.97 24.45 19.98
C ALA A 448 -10.60 23.08 19.41
N LEU A 449 -11.26 22.01 19.85
CA LEU A 449 -11.09 20.66 19.32
C LEU A 449 -11.58 20.56 17.87
N LEU A 450 -12.74 21.12 17.54
CA LEU A 450 -13.23 21.19 16.16
C LEU A 450 -12.21 21.93 15.28
N ARG A 451 -11.73 23.09 15.72
CA ARG A 451 -10.72 23.87 15.00
C ARG A 451 -9.45 23.05 14.74
N SER A 452 -8.88 22.43 15.77
CA SER A 452 -7.69 21.59 15.64
C SER A 452 -7.93 20.43 14.66
N THR A 453 -9.11 19.79 14.74
CA THR A 453 -9.48 18.68 13.86
C THR A 453 -9.56 19.12 12.39
N LEU A 454 -10.08 20.32 12.12
CA LEU A 454 -10.15 20.88 10.78
C LEU A 454 -8.75 21.26 10.26
N GLU A 455 -7.90 21.86 11.10
CA GLU A 455 -6.49 22.18 10.78
C GLU A 455 -5.69 20.89 10.49
N ASP A 456 -5.88 19.82 11.28
CA ASP A 456 -5.29 18.49 11.06
C ASP A 456 -5.77 17.84 9.75
N CYS A 457 -6.98 18.20 9.30
CA CYS A 457 -7.51 17.80 7.99
C CYS A 457 -7.02 18.70 6.84
N GLY A 458 -6.13 19.66 7.11
CA GLY A 458 -5.50 20.53 6.11
C GLY A 458 -6.23 21.85 5.84
N ALA A 459 -7.21 22.24 6.67
CA ALA A 459 -7.90 23.52 6.53
C ALA A 459 -7.08 24.68 7.14
N VAL A 460 -7.19 25.86 6.53
CA VAL A 460 -6.72 27.12 7.11
C VAL A 460 -7.90 27.89 7.67
N ILE A 461 -7.80 28.28 8.94
CA ILE A 461 -8.90 28.90 9.68
C ILE A 461 -8.70 30.43 9.75
N ASP A 462 -9.72 31.16 9.30
CA ASP A 462 -9.86 32.60 9.46
C ASP A 462 -10.86 32.92 10.57
N ILE A 463 -10.54 33.89 11.42
CA ILE A 463 -11.34 34.20 12.62
C ILE A 463 -12.18 35.45 12.43
N VAL A 464 -13.49 35.31 12.66
CA VAL A 464 -14.40 36.43 12.93
C VAL A 464 -14.40 36.68 14.44
N PRO A 465 -14.14 37.92 14.89
CA PRO A 465 -14.16 38.22 16.31
C PRO A 465 -15.60 38.14 16.86
N PRO A 466 -15.80 37.58 18.06
CA PRO A 466 -17.12 37.58 18.69
C PRO A 466 -17.47 38.96 19.22
N GLU A 467 -18.76 39.32 19.19
CA GLU A 467 -19.28 40.60 19.67
C GLU A 467 -20.21 40.43 20.88
N VAL A 468 -20.22 41.43 21.76
CA VAL A 468 -21.07 41.42 22.97
C VAL A 468 -22.53 41.58 22.56
N GLY A 469 -23.40 40.72 23.10
CA GLY A 469 -24.83 40.75 22.81
C GLY A 469 -25.25 40.02 21.54
N LEU A 470 -24.30 39.39 20.82
CA LEU A 470 -24.54 38.60 19.61
C LEU A 470 -24.05 37.16 19.82
N PRO A 471 -24.81 36.33 20.56
CA PRO A 471 -24.35 35.01 20.97
C PRO A 471 -24.17 34.04 19.81
N ASP A 472 -24.96 34.19 18.75
CA ASP A 472 -25.01 33.27 17.61
C ASP A 472 -23.98 33.58 16.50
N LEU A 473 -23.12 34.59 16.70
CA LEU A 473 -21.99 34.86 15.80
C LEU A 473 -21.04 33.66 15.61
N VAL A 474 -21.09 32.70 16.55
CA VAL A 474 -20.35 31.44 16.45
C VAL A 474 -20.79 30.59 15.23
N PHE A 475 -22.04 30.74 14.76
CA PHE A 475 -22.61 29.97 13.65
C PHE A 475 -22.28 30.58 12.29
N THR A 476 -20.99 30.58 11.96
CA THR A 476 -20.47 31.25 10.77
C THR A 476 -21.02 30.71 9.45
N ALA A 477 -21.52 29.47 9.37
CA ALA A 477 -22.19 28.96 8.17
C ALA A 477 -23.38 29.85 7.76
N ASN A 478 -24.06 30.43 8.75
CA ASN A 478 -25.25 31.25 8.55
C ASN A 478 -24.90 32.68 8.10
N ALA A 479 -23.62 33.04 8.01
CA ALA A 479 -23.19 34.40 7.74
C ALA A 479 -23.30 34.80 6.26
N ALA A 480 -23.08 33.86 5.34
CA ALA A 480 -23.12 34.09 3.89
C ALA A 480 -23.19 32.78 3.10
N VAL A 481 -23.52 32.88 1.82
CA VAL A 481 -23.27 31.84 0.80
C VAL A 481 -22.02 32.23 0.01
N VAL A 482 -21.10 31.30 -0.21
CA VAL A 482 -19.83 31.59 -0.91
C VAL A 482 -19.59 30.64 -2.06
N LEU A 483 -19.33 31.18 -3.26
CA LEU A 483 -18.88 30.42 -4.43
C LEU A 483 -18.00 31.32 -5.32
N ASP A 484 -16.93 30.76 -5.89
CA ASP A 484 -16.04 31.47 -6.81
C ASP A 484 -15.49 32.79 -6.24
N GLY A 485 -15.22 32.78 -4.92
CA GLY A 485 -14.73 33.92 -4.17
C GLY A 485 -15.76 35.06 -4.01
N VAL A 486 -17.02 34.85 -4.35
CA VAL A 486 -18.10 35.81 -4.11
C VAL A 486 -18.86 35.39 -2.86
N ALA A 487 -18.98 36.28 -1.88
CA ALA A 487 -19.81 36.06 -0.69
C ALA A 487 -21.13 36.83 -0.82
N LEU A 488 -22.26 36.13 -0.72
CA LEU A 488 -23.60 36.71 -0.61
C LEU A 488 -24.00 36.70 0.88
N VAL A 489 -23.95 37.86 1.52
CA VAL A 489 -24.19 38.01 2.97
C VAL A 489 -25.64 37.68 3.30
N ALA A 490 -25.83 36.87 4.33
CA ALA A 490 -27.13 36.41 4.79
C ALA A 490 -28.03 37.55 5.29
N ARG A 491 -29.33 37.27 5.33
CA ARG A 491 -30.36 38.12 5.93
C ARG A 491 -31.22 37.26 6.84
N PHE A 492 -31.41 37.67 8.09
CA PHE A 492 -32.00 36.83 9.13
C PHE A 492 -33.50 37.10 9.33
N ARG A 493 -34.28 36.02 9.53
CA ARG A 493 -35.72 36.12 9.81
C ARG A 493 -36.01 36.68 11.19
N HIS A 494 -35.26 36.19 12.18
CA HIS A 494 -35.50 36.42 13.59
C HIS A 494 -34.82 37.70 14.06
N ALA A 495 -35.55 38.54 14.80
CA ALA A 495 -35.06 39.83 15.28
C ALA A 495 -33.83 39.68 16.18
N GLU A 496 -33.73 38.58 16.91
CA GLU A 496 -32.62 38.22 17.78
C GLU A 496 -31.30 38.06 17.03
N ARG A 497 -31.37 37.69 15.73
CA ARG A 497 -30.20 37.45 14.87
C ARG A 497 -29.88 38.58 13.89
N GLN A 498 -30.82 39.49 13.64
CA GLN A 498 -30.63 40.60 12.70
C GLN A 498 -29.43 41.51 13.07
N GLY A 499 -29.06 41.57 14.35
CA GLY A 499 -27.85 42.27 14.80
C GLY A 499 -26.54 41.69 14.25
N GLU A 500 -26.53 40.43 13.82
CA GLU A 500 -25.34 39.73 13.28
C GLU A 500 -24.98 40.17 11.85
N GLU A 501 -25.93 40.74 11.08
CA GLU A 501 -25.73 41.05 9.65
C GLU A 501 -24.58 42.03 9.41
N LEU A 502 -24.49 43.09 10.22
CA LEU A 502 -23.47 44.12 10.08
C LEU A 502 -22.06 43.62 10.46
N PRO A 503 -21.86 42.93 11.60
CA PRO A 503 -20.60 42.26 11.92
C PRO A 503 -20.13 41.29 10.82
N TYR A 504 -21.00 40.42 10.33
CA TYR A 504 -20.66 39.50 9.24
C TYR A 504 -20.27 40.24 7.97
N ARG A 505 -21.06 41.24 7.56
CA ARG A 505 -20.73 42.07 6.39
C ARG A 505 -19.33 42.69 6.51
N ARG A 506 -19.01 43.31 7.66
CA ARG A 506 -17.69 43.91 7.91
C ARG A 506 -16.57 42.87 7.85
N ALA A 507 -16.81 41.68 8.38
CA ALA A 507 -15.85 40.59 8.32
C ALA A 507 -15.57 40.15 6.87
N PHE A 508 -16.59 40.01 6.03
CA PHE A 508 -16.41 39.64 4.62
C PHE A 508 -15.78 40.76 3.79
N GLU A 509 -16.12 42.02 4.04
CA GLU A 509 -15.44 43.17 3.42
C GLU A 509 -13.94 43.16 3.75
N LYS A 510 -13.58 42.88 5.01
CA LYS A 510 -12.17 42.71 5.42
C LYS A 510 -11.50 41.52 4.73
N LEU A 511 -12.18 40.38 4.59
CA LEU A 511 -11.65 39.20 3.88
C LEU A 511 -11.43 39.49 2.38
N ARG A 512 -12.32 40.26 1.76
CA ARG A 512 -12.15 40.76 0.38
C ARG A 512 -10.93 41.67 0.28
N ASP A 513 -10.78 42.62 1.19
CA ASP A 513 -9.65 43.56 1.18
C ASP A 513 -8.30 42.85 1.42
N GLN A 514 -8.31 41.68 2.07
CA GLN A 514 -7.17 40.77 2.22
C GLN A 514 -6.94 39.85 1.01
N GLY A 515 -7.72 39.98 -0.07
CA GLY A 515 -7.62 39.15 -1.28
C GLY A 515 -8.16 37.73 -1.11
N LYS A 516 -8.85 37.42 -0.01
CA LYS A 516 -9.43 36.08 0.26
C LYS A 516 -10.80 35.90 -0.40
N LEU A 517 -11.46 37.00 -0.74
CA LEU A 517 -12.69 37.03 -1.53
C LEU A 517 -12.53 38.01 -2.69
N ARG A 518 -13.17 37.69 -3.81
CA ARG A 518 -13.28 38.53 -5.00
C ARG A 518 -14.34 39.63 -4.83
N ALA A 519 -15.48 39.30 -4.23
CA ALA A 519 -16.58 40.25 -4.05
C ALA A 519 -17.46 39.90 -2.84
N VAL A 520 -18.14 40.93 -2.33
CA VAL A 520 -19.18 40.81 -1.31
C VAL A 520 -20.46 41.40 -1.90
N ARG A 521 -21.56 40.65 -1.81
CA ARG A 521 -22.91 40.99 -2.28
C ARG A 521 -23.86 40.90 -1.09
N LEU A 522 -24.94 41.65 -1.15
CA LEU A 522 -25.98 41.66 -0.11
C LEU A 522 -27.23 40.99 -0.66
N MET A 523 -27.93 40.27 0.21
CA MET A 523 -29.29 39.81 -0.07
C MET A 523 -30.23 41.02 -0.29
N PRO A 524 -31.20 40.92 -1.22
CA PRO A 524 -32.26 41.91 -1.38
C PRO A 524 -33.03 42.17 -0.08
N ASP A 525 -33.64 43.35 0.04
CA ASP A 525 -34.28 43.76 1.29
C ASP A 525 -35.54 42.97 1.66
N ASP A 526 -36.15 42.34 0.67
CA ASP A 526 -37.41 41.61 0.71
C ASP A 526 -37.24 40.08 0.71
N VAL A 527 -36.01 39.56 0.77
CA VAL A 527 -35.73 38.12 0.71
C VAL A 527 -34.83 37.69 1.86
N VAL A 528 -35.29 36.71 2.63
CA VAL A 528 -34.56 36.11 3.75
C VAL A 528 -33.81 34.85 3.30
N LEU A 529 -32.52 34.78 3.62
CA LEU A 529 -31.67 33.61 3.44
C LEU A 529 -30.63 33.56 4.55
N GLU A 530 -30.67 32.54 5.40
CA GLU A 530 -29.73 32.34 6.51
C GLU A 530 -28.45 31.60 6.06
N GLY A 531 -27.81 32.15 5.01
CA GLY A 531 -26.47 31.75 4.58
C GLY A 531 -26.33 30.32 4.07
N ALA A 532 -25.13 29.75 4.24
CA ALA A 532 -24.78 28.39 3.84
C ALA A 532 -25.39 27.31 4.74
N GLY A 533 -26.04 27.67 5.85
CA GLY A 533 -26.88 26.76 6.63
C GLY A 533 -28.10 26.31 5.81
N ASP A 534 -28.72 27.23 5.06
CA ASP A 534 -29.83 26.94 4.16
C ASP A 534 -29.43 26.76 2.69
N CYS A 535 -28.17 26.98 2.33
CA CYS A 535 -27.71 26.94 0.95
C CYS A 535 -26.49 26.03 0.79
N VAL A 536 -26.73 24.74 0.57
CA VAL A 536 -25.71 23.69 0.54
C VAL A 536 -25.20 23.46 -0.89
N TRP A 537 -23.89 23.59 -1.09
CA TRP A 537 -23.25 23.41 -2.41
C TRP A 537 -23.01 21.93 -2.74
N ASP A 538 -23.51 21.47 -3.89
CA ASP A 538 -23.19 20.15 -4.45
C ASP A 538 -22.22 20.32 -5.63
N LYS A 539 -20.92 20.13 -5.35
CA LYS A 539 -19.86 20.27 -6.37
C LYS A 539 -20.03 19.26 -7.51
N THR A 540 -20.44 18.03 -7.21
CA THR A 540 -20.59 16.95 -8.19
C THR A 540 -21.64 17.31 -9.23
N ARG A 541 -22.79 17.84 -8.77
CA ARG A 541 -23.91 18.25 -9.63
C ARG A 541 -23.80 19.69 -10.12
N ASN A 542 -22.92 20.48 -9.51
CA ASN A 542 -22.69 21.90 -9.82
C ASN A 542 -23.96 22.74 -9.63
N LEU A 543 -24.59 22.59 -8.46
CA LEU A 543 -25.82 23.29 -8.07
C LEU A 543 -25.85 23.55 -6.56
N PHE A 544 -26.75 24.42 -6.13
CA PHE A 544 -27.11 24.61 -4.72
C PHE A 544 -28.42 23.92 -4.38
N TRP A 545 -28.47 23.28 -3.22
CA TRP A 545 -29.69 22.89 -2.54
C TRP A 545 -30.09 23.99 -1.56
N VAL A 546 -31.27 24.59 -1.75
CA VAL A 546 -31.71 25.77 -0.99
C VAL A 546 -32.91 25.42 -0.12
N GLY A 547 -32.70 25.33 1.19
CA GLY A 547 -33.75 25.09 2.18
C GLY A 547 -34.69 26.28 2.30
N TYR A 548 -35.99 26.01 2.42
CA TYR A 548 -36.99 27.04 2.74
C TYR A 548 -38.05 26.53 3.73
N GLY A 549 -38.75 27.48 4.34
CA GLY A 549 -39.84 27.24 5.29
C GLY A 549 -39.52 27.87 6.65
N PRO A 550 -38.84 27.18 7.58
CA PRO A 550 -38.59 27.69 8.93
C PRO A 550 -37.76 28.97 8.97
N ARG A 551 -36.69 29.07 8.17
CA ARG A 551 -35.70 30.15 8.24
C ARG A 551 -35.61 30.98 6.98
N SER A 552 -35.51 30.35 5.82
CA SER A 552 -35.30 31.05 4.54
C SER A 552 -36.55 31.04 3.65
N ASP A 553 -36.65 32.05 2.78
CA ASP A 553 -37.75 32.17 1.81
C ASP A 553 -37.50 31.28 0.59
N ARG A 554 -38.58 30.74 0.00
CA ARG A 554 -38.48 29.96 -1.24
C ARG A 554 -37.84 30.75 -2.39
N THR A 555 -38.08 32.06 -2.45
CA THR A 555 -37.55 32.99 -3.46
C THR A 555 -36.04 33.22 -3.34
N ALA A 556 -35.40 32.81 -2.23
CA ALA A 556 -33.96 32.89 -2.05
C ALA A 556 -33.19 32.07 -3.10
N ALA A 557 -33.74 30.94 -3.56
CA ALA A 557 -33.14 30.12 -4.60
C ALA A 557 -32.90 30.92 -5.90
N ASP A 558 -33.84 31.78 -6.29
CA ASP A 558 -33.70 32.61 -7.48
C ASP A 558 -32.58 33.66 -7.33
N VAL A 559 -32.39 34.19 -6.12
CA VAL A 559 -31.31 35.13 -5.82
C VAL A 559 -29.95 34.43 -5.88
N VAL A 560 -29.83 33.24 -5.29
CA VAL A 560 -28.62 32.41 -5.33
C VAL A 560 -28.27 32.05 -6.77
N ALA A 561 -29.24 31.57 -7.55
CA ALA A 561 -29.02 31.19 -8.95
C ALA A 561 -28.52 32.37 -9.79
N ARG A 562 -29.15 33.55 -9.67
CA ARG A 562 -28.71 34.77 -10.38
C ARG A 562 -27.34 35.25 -9.92
N THR A 563 -27.04 35.17 -8.63
CA THR A 563 -25.78 35.69 -8.06
C THR A 563 -24.58 34.87 -8.51
N PHE A 564 -24.72 33.54 -8.54
CA PHE A 564 -23.61 32.62 -8.78
C PHE A 564 -23.61 32.01 -10.19
N GLY A 565 -24.68 32.17 -10.96
CA GLY A 565 -24.77 31.64 -12.33
C GLY A 565 -24.80 30.10 -12.36
N VAL A 566 -25.34 29.48 -11.33
CA VAL A 566 -25.50 28.02 -11.17
C VAL A 566 -26.95 27.71 -10.83
N GLU A 567 -27.38 26.47 -11.07
CA GLU A 567 -28.72 26.03 -10.67
C GLU A 567 -28.85 26.07 -9.13
N ALA A 568 -29.99 26.54 -8.64
CA ALA A 568 -30.33 26.52 -7.22
C ALA A 568 -31.73 25.92 -7.07
N LEU A 569 -31.82 24.79 -6.39
CA LEU A 569 -33.03 23.99 -6.27
C LEU A 569 -33.64 24.19 -4.88
N PRO A 570 -34.85 24.78 -4.78
CA PRO A 570 -35.52 24.96 -3.50
C PRO A 570 -36.06 23.62 -2.97
N LEU A 571 -35.85 23.36 -1.68
CA LEU A 571 -36.32 22.18 -0.96
C LEU A 571 -37.02 22.62 0.34
N GLU A 572 -38.26 22.17 0.53
CA GLU A 572 -39.05 22.50 1.72
C GLU A 572 -38.61 21.66 2.92
N LEU A 573 -38.33 22.33 4.04
CA LEU A 573 -38.07 21.68 5.32
C LEU A 573 -39.37 21.60 6.12
N VAL A 574 -39.87 20.38 6.34
CA VAL A 574 -41.18 20.13 6.95
C VAL A 574 -41.11 19.66 8.41
N ASP A 575 -39.96 19.13 8.83
CA ASP A 575 -39.73 18.73 10.22
C ASP A 575 -39.02 19.87 10.97
N PRO A 576 -39.64 20.43 12.03
CA PRO A 576 -39.07 21.56 12.76
C PRO A 576 -37.75 21.24 13.47
N ARG A 577 -37.39 19.95 13.64
CA ARG A 577 -36.06 19.55 14.14
C ARG A 577 -34.95 19.93 13.16
N PHE A 578 -35.23 19.95 11.86
CA PHE A 578 -34.23 20.22 10.82
C PHE A 578 -34.53 21.58 10.17
N TYR A 579 -34.33 22.63 10.96
CA TYR A 579 -34.72 24.00 10.61
C TYR A 579 -33.76 24.69 9.62
N HIS A 580 -32.60 24.07 9.34
CA HIS A 580 -31.69 24.44 8.27
C HIS A 580 -31.34 23.25 7.37
N MET A 581 -31.03 23.52 6.10
CA MET A 581 -30.66 22.50 5.11
C MET A 581 -29.45 21.67 5.55
N ASP A 582 -28.41 22.29 6.10
CA ASP A 582 -27.19 21.65 6.57
C ASP A 582 -27.41 20.66 7.74
N THR A 583 -28.55 20.73 8.42
CA THR A 583 -28.93 19.75 9.46
C THR A 583 -29.55 18.48 8.89
N ALA A 584 -29.95 18.50 7.61
CA ALA A 584 -30.68 17.42 6.94
C ALA A 584 -30.05 16.94 5.64
N LEU A 585 -29.07 17.64 5.06
CA LEU A 585 -28.48 17.32 3.77
C LEU A 585 -26.97 17.55 3.76
N LEU A 586 -26.21 16.55 3.33
CA LEU A 586 -24.76 16.61 3.21
C LEU A 586 -24.27 15.92 1.93
N PRO A 587 -23.95 16.69 0.88
CA PRO A 587 -23.28 16.16 -0.31
C PRO A 587 -21.87 15.65 0.00
N LEU A 588 -21.53 14.48 -0.55
CA LEU A 588 -20.24 13.83 -0.39
C LEU A 588 -19.41 13.85 -1.70
N PRO A 589 -18.07 13.78 -1.61
CA PRO A 589 -17.16 13.97 -2.74
C PRO A 589 -17.30 12.94 -3.87
N ARG A 590 -17.82 11.73 -3.60
CA ARG A 590 -17.96 10.66 -4.61
C ARG A 590 -19.35 10.65 -5.24
N GLY A 591 -20.16 11.67 -4.98
CA GLY A 591 -21.47 11.89 -5.59
C GLY A 591 -22.65 11.43 -4.74
N GLU A 592 -22.40 10.73 -3.63
CA GLU A 592 -23.45 10.40 -2.68
C GLU A 592 -23.93 11.64 -1.93
N VAL A 593 -25.14 11.56 -1.38
CA VAL A 593 -25.72 12.60 -0.51
C VAL A 593 -26.29 11.91 0.72
N VAL A 594 -25.77 12.29 1.88
CA VAL A 594 -26.36 11.94 3.17
C VAL A 594 -27.57 12.83 3.39
N TYR A 595 -28.69 12.24 3.81
CA TYR A 595 -29.91 13.00 4.04
C TYR A 595 -30.76 12.45 5.18
N VAL A 596 -31.56 13.30 5.80
CA VAL A 596 -32.56 12.91 6.81
C VAL A 596 -33.94 12.83 6.13
N PRO A 597 -34.53 11.64 5.93
CA PRO A 597 -35.76 11.49 5.16
C PRO A 597 -36.94 12.31 5.69
N SER A 598 -37.10 12.38 7.02
CA SER A 598 -38.21 13.09 7.66
C SER A 598 -38.15 14.61 7.51
N ALA A 599 -36.99 15.16 7.11
CA ALA A 599 -36.81 16.61 7.00
C ALA A 599 -37.50 17.23 5.78
N PHE A 600 -37.76 16.46 4.72
CA PHE A 600 -38.20 16.98 3.43
C PHE A 600 -39.66 16.65 3.12
N SER A 601 -40.34 17.55 2.40
CA SER A 601 -41.66 17.25 1.83
C SER A 601 -41.60 16.11 0.80
N ASP A 602 -42.74 15.51 0.48
CA ASP A 602 -42.82 14.46 -0.55
C ASP A 602 -42.28 14.95 -1.91
N GLU A 603 -42.58 16.20 -2.27
CA GLU A 603 -42.05 16.84 -3.48
C GLU A 603 -40.53 17.02 -3.41
N GLY A 604 -39.99 17.44 -2.25
CA GLY A 604 -38.55 17.54 -2.02
C GLY A 604 -37.84 16.20 -2.12
N MET A 605 -38.44 15.15 -1.54
CA MET A 605 -37.94 13.77 -1.62
C MET A 605 -37.93 13.22 -3.04
N ALA A 606 -38.98 13.51 -3.83
CA ALA A 606 -39.02 13.15 -5.23
C ALA A 606 -37.94 13.88 -6.04
N LEU A 607 -37.72 15.18 -5.76
CA LEU A 607 -36.68 15.96 -6.42
C LEU A 607 -35.28 15.42 -6.10
N LEU A 608 -34.97 15.18 -4.82
CA LEU A 608 -33.71 14.57 -4.39
C LEU A 608 -33.46 13.25 -5.11
N THR A 609 -34.44 12.34 -5.09
CA THR A 609 -34.33 11.03 -5.73
C THR A 609 -34.07 11.16 -7.23
N SER A 610 -34.79 12.06 -7.93
CA SER A 610 -34.63 12.27 -9.37
C SER A 610 -33.27 12.83 -9.78
N ARG A 611 -32.67 13.69 -8.94
CA ARG A 611 -31.40 14.37 -9.22
C ARG A 611 -30.18 13.59 -8.75
N ILE A 612 -30.32 12.78 -7.70
CA ILE A 612 -29.20 12.09 -7.04
C ILE A 612 -29.11 10.62 -7.46
N GLY A 613 -30.24 9.96 -7.69
CA GLY A 613 -30.33 8.50 -7.79
C GLY A 613 -30.48 7.86 -6.41
N ALA A 614 -31.40 6.90 -6.29
CA ALA A 614 -31.71 6.26 -5.00
C ALA A 614 -30.50 5.50 -4.42
N GLU A 615 -29.62 4.99 -5.28
CA GLU A 615 -28.38 4.30 -4.91
C GLU A 615 -27.32 5.22 -4.29
N ASN A 616 -27.41 6.52 -4.55
CA ASN A 616 -26.47 7.54 -4.05
C ASN A 616 -27.05 8.33 -2.87
N LEU A 617 -28.30 8.06 -2.46
CA LEU A 617 -28.92 8.64 -1.28
C LEU A 617 -28.62 7.76 -0.06
N ILE A 618 -28.05 8.34 0.98
CA ILE A 618 -27.69 7.64 2.22
C ILE A 618 -28.57 8.17 3.35
N PRO A 619 -29.62 7.44 3.76
CA PRO A 619 -30.51 7.89 4.82
C PRO A 619 -29.80 7.83 6.16
N VAL A 620 -29.81 8.95 6.90
CA VAL A 620 -29.34 8.99 8.28
C VAL A 620 -30.37 8.27 9.16
N PRO A 621 -29.95 7.29 10.00
CA PRO A 621 -30.84 6.68 10.98
C PRO A 621 -31.40 7.72 11.95
N ASP A 622 -32.66 7.59 12.37
CA ASP A 622 -33.33 8.59 13.23
C ASP A 622 -32.55 8.90 14.53
N ALA A 623 -31.89 7.89 15.12
CA ALA A 623 -31.07 8.06 16.32
C ALA A 623 -29.83 8.95 16.05
N ASP A 624 -29.23 8.83 14.88
CA ASP A 624 -28.10 9.66 14.45
C ASP A 624 -28.56 11.04 13.95
N ALA A 625 -29.76 11.13 13.37
CA ALA A 625 -30.39 12.39 13.00
C ALA A 625 -30.70 13.24 14.25
N ALA A 626 -31.10 12.60 15.36
CA ALA A 626 -31.27 13.24 16.67
C ALA A 626 -29.96 13.75 17.30
N GLU A 627 -28.81 13.35 16.75
CA GLU A 627 -27.48 13.81 17.14
C GLU A 627 -26.90 14.83 16.15
N LEU A 628 -27.69 15.26 15.16
CA LEU A 628 -27.29 16.12 14.04
C LEU A 628 -26.14 15.54 13.20
N ALA A 629 -26.14 14.23 12.97
CA ALA A 629 -25.05 13.55 12.26
C ALA A 629 -24.88 13.96 10.78
N ALA A 630 -25.91 14.56 10.15
CA ALA A 630 -25.80 15.15 8.82
C ALA A 630 -25.08 16.51 8.83
N ASN A 631 -25.04 17.20 9.97
CA ASN A 631 -24.41 18.52 10.10
C ASN A 631 -22.90 18.39 10.32
N ALA A 632 -22.19 18.06 9.24
CA ALA A 632 -20.79 17.64 9.26
C ALA A 632 -19.94 18.29 8.16
N VAL A 633 -18.72 18.70 8.49
CA VAL A 633 -17.79 19.32 7.52
C VAL A 633 -17.05 18.25 6.73
N VAL A 634 -17.07 18.35 5.40
CA VAL A 634 -16.38 17.41 4.49
C VAL A 634 -15.08 18.02 3.99
N LEU A 635 -13.95 17.36 4.31
CA LEU A 635 -12.59 17.75 3.93
C LEU A 635 -11.85 16.56 3.28
N GLY A 636 -11.89 16.51 1.95
CA GLY A 636 -11.42 15.34 1.20
C GLY A 636 -12.25 14.11 1.58
N ASP A 637 -11.60 13.04 2.00
CA ASP A 637 -12.29 11.83 2.49
C ASP A 637 -12.65 11.92 4.00
N ASN A 638 -12.35 13.02 4.71
CA ASN A 638 -12.72 13.19 6.12
C ASN A 638 -14.12 13.80 6.27
N ILE A 639 -14.92 13.23 7.17
CA ILE A 639 -16.23 13.76 7.60
C ILE A 639 -16.10 14.14 9.07
N VAL A 640 -16.05 15.44 9.37
CA VAL A 640 -15.91 16.00 10.72
C VAL A 640 -17.29 16.34 11.26
N LEU A 641 -17.73 15.65 12.31
CA LEU A 641 -19.06 15.79 12.90
C LEU A 641 -19.01 15.82 14.43
N GLY A 642 -20.12 16.20 15.06
CA GLY A 642 -20.27 16.18 16.51
C GLY A 642 -20.20 14.76 17.09
N SER A 643 -21.36 14.10 17.13
CA SER A 643 -21.47 12.69 17.55
C SER A 643 -22.24 11.88 16.51
N CYS A 644 -21.95 10.58 16.50
CA CYS A 644 -22.74 9.59 15.78
C CYS A 644 -22.50 8.21 16.39
N SER A 645 -23.41 7.29 16.12
CA SER A 645 -23.27 5.87 16.43
C SER A 645 -22.08 5.25 15.69
N ASP A 646 -21.56 4.15 16.24
CA ASP A 646 -20.51 3.38 15.56
C ASP A 646 -21.03 2.69 14.29
N ALA A 647 -22.32 2.34 14.27
CA ALA A 647 -22.97 1.80 13.08
C ALA A 647 -23.00 2.84 11.93
N TRP A 648 -23.31 4.09 12.24
CA TRP A 648 -23.27 5.17 11.26
C TRP A 648 -21.84 5.45 10.78
N ALA A 649 -20.89 5.50 11.70
CA ALA A 649 -19.47 5.67 11.34
C ALA A 649 -18.98 4.53 10.44
N ALA A 650 -19.35 3.28 10.74
CA ALA A 650 -19.03 2.13 9.90
C ALA A 650 -19.69 2.20 8.52
N THR A 651 -20.92 2.73 8.43
CA THR A 651 -21.64 2.92 7.16
C THR A 651 -20.91 3.89 6.22
N LEU A 652 -20.37 4.98 6.77
CA LEU A 652 -19.54 5.95 6.05
C LEU A 652 -18.15 5.38 5.73
N ALA A 653 -17.55 4.64 6.67
CA ALA A 653 -16.24 4.00 6.48
C ALA A 653 -16.26 2.91 5.38
N ALA A 654 -17.33 2.12 5.30
CA ALA A 654 -17.52 1.13 4.24
C ALA A 654 -17.57 1.78 2.84
N ARG A 655 -17.91 3.07 2.77
CA ARG A 655 -17.90 3.89 1.54
C ARG A 655 -16.59 4.66 1.34
N GLY A 656 -15.60 4.40 2.20
CA GLY A 656 -14.24 4.94 2.11
C GLY A 656 -14.06 6.32 2.72
N TYR A 657 -14.98 6.77 3.57
CA TYR A 657 -14.85 8.02 4.32
C TYR A 657 -14.27 7.81 5.73
N ARG A 658 -13.55 8.79 6.25
CA ARG A 658 -12.98 8.79 7.60
C ARG A 658 -13.79 9.70 8.50
N VAL A 659 -14.52 9.12 9.44
CA VAL A 659 -15.32 9.90 10.40
C VAL A 659 -14.41 10.45 11.52
N ARG A 660 -14.48 11.76 11.74
CA ARG A 660 -13.79 12.47 12.83
C ARG A 660 -14.85 13.08 13.75
N ARG A 661 -14.94 12.56 14.98
CA ARG A 661 -15.90 13.04 15.98
C ARG A 661 -15.26 14.17 16.79
N THR A 662 -16.02 15.23 17.04
CA THR A 662 -15.64 16.32 17.95
C THR A 662 -16.75 16.50 18.99
N GLY A 663 -16.39 16.69 20.26
CA GLY A 663 -17.37 17.14 21.26
C GLY A 663 -17.99 18.45 20.76
N LEU A 664 -19.32 18.54 20.68
CA LEU A 664 -20.07 19.75 20.29
C LEU A 664 -21.38 19.86 21.08
N ALA A 665 -21.42 19.30 22.29
CA ALA A 665 -22.66 19.17 23.05
C ALA A 665 -23.33 20.53 23.38
N PRO A 666 -22.59 21.59 23.76
CA PRO A 666 -23.19 22.90 24.03
C PRO A 666 -23.81 23.56 22.79
N PHE A 667 -23.22 23.36 21.61
CA PHE A 667 -23.75 23.91 20.37
C PHE A 667 -25.02 23.19 19.92
N ARG A 668 -25.15 21.90 20.23
CA ARG A 668 -26.40 21.16 19.97
C ARG A 668 -27.59 21.72 20.73
N LEU A 669 -27.38 22.35 21.89
CA LEU A 669 -28.43 23.06 22.62
C LEU A 669 -28.97 24.29 21.88
N SER A 670 -28.38 24.67 20.75
CA SER A 670 -28.92 25.69 19.83
C SER A 670 -29.37 25.10 18.49
N GLY A 671 -29.24 23.77 18.34
CA GLY A 671 -29.53 23.04 17.11
C GLY A 671 -28.39 23.08 16.08
N GLY A 672 -27.16 23.37 16.49
CA GLY A 672 -25.99 23.43 15.61
C GLY A 672 -24.96 22.33 15.89
N SER A 673 -24.16 21.98 14.87
CA SER A 673 -23.02 21.07 14.97
C SER A 673 -21.86 21.58 14.08
N ALA A 674 -21.01 20.69 13.60
CA ALA A 674 -19.73 21.06 12.96
C ALA A 674 -19.90 21.97 11.75
N TRP A 675 -20.90 21.71 10.87
CA TRP A 675 -21.13 22.55 9.69
C TRP A 675 -21.54 23.96 10.11
N CYS A 676 -22.51 24.11 11.02
CA CYS A 676 -23.02 25.41 11.44
C CYS A 676 -21.92 26.37 11.94
N LEU A 677 -20.87 25.82 12.56
CA LEU A 677 -19.75 26.57 13.12
C LEU A 677 -18.69 26.98 12.07
N THR A 678 -18.85 26.57 10.82
CA THR A 678 -17.85 26.73 9.76
C THR A 678 -18.42 27.28 8.46
N LEU A 679 -17.75 28.25 7.84
CA LEU A 679 -18.07 28.69 6.48
C LEU A 679 -16.88 28.52 5.55
N ARG A 680 -17.04 27.74 4.47
CA ARG A 680 -16.01 27.57 3.45
C ARG A 680 -15.94 28.76 2.50
N LEU A 681 -14.73 29.25 2.25
CA LEU A 681 -14.47 30.35 1.30
C LEU A 681 -13.96 29.87 -0.06
N ASP A 682 -13.57 28.60 -0.14
CA ASP A 682 -12.81 28.03 -1.25
C ASP A 682 -13.68 27.28 -2.28
N LEU A 683 -15.00 27.29 -2.12
CA LEU A 683 -15.91 26.60 -3.03
C LEU A 683 -15.83 27.18 -4.46
N LYS A 684 -15.83 26.28 -5.45
CA LYS A 684 -15.69 26.59 -6.88
C LYS A 684 -16.78 25.94 -7.71
N SER A 685 -17.23 26.67 -8.75
CA SER A 685 -18.06 26.11 -9.81
C SER A 685 -17.21 25.37 -10.85
N LYS A 686 -17.84 24.46 -11.62
CA LYS A 686 -17.18 23.77 -12.74
C LYS A 686 -16.63 24.73 -13.79
N ALA A 687 -17.24 25.91 -13.98
CA ALA A 687 -16.75 26.91 -14.92
C ALA A 687 -15.41 27.53 -14.45
N SER A 688 -15.31 27.80 -13.15
CA SER A 688 -14.11 28.30 -12.48
C SER A 688 -12.97 27.26 -12.51
N ASP A 689 -13.29 25.99 -12.23
CA ASP A 689 -12.33 24.88 -12.30
C ASP A 689 -11.76 24.71 -13.72
N ARG A 690 -12.59 24.85 -14.77
CA ARG A 690 -12.16 24.77 -16.18
C ARG A 690 -11.29 25.95 -16.62
N ALA A 691 -11.67 27.17 -16.25
CA ALA A 691 -10.91 28.38 -16.62
C ALA A 691 -9.47 28.35 -16.05
N ARG A 692 -9.29 27.70 -14.90
CA ARG A 692 -7.98 27.49 -14.28
C ARG A 692 -7.17 26.38 -14.96
N GLN A 693 -7.79 25.28 -15.36
CA GLN A 693 -7.07 24.20 -16.07
C GLN A 693 -6.57 24.62 -17.46
N ALA A 694 -7.17 25.67 -18.05
CA ALA A 694 -6.78 26.24 -19.33
C ALA A 694 -5.74 27.38 -19.23
N ALA A 695 -5.43 27.85 -18.02
CA ALA A 695 -4.47 28.91 -17.73
C ALA A 695 -3.20 28.33 -17.09
#